data_AF-A0A958CZ29-F1
#
_entry.id   AF-A0A958CZ29-F1
#
_cell.length_a   1.000
_cell.length_b   1.000
_cell.length_c   1.000
_cell.angle_alpha   90.00
_cell.angle_beta   90.00
_cell.angle_gamma   90.00
#
_symmetry.space_group_name_H-M   'P 1'
#
loop_
_entity.id
_entity.type
_entity.pdbx_description
1 polymer ?
#
loop_
_entity_poly.entity_id
_entity_poly.type
_entity_poly.pdbx_seq_one_letter_code
_entity_poly.pdbx_strand_id
1 'polypeptide(L)'
;MRDHLPAETSLLDLGQHRFRDLTLPDRVFQLCIDGLPADFPPLRSLDTIRNNLPAQVTSFVGRERELRYVVETLSQSGQDVRLLTLTGPGGTGKTRLSLQAAAALLDQFSDGVWFVELAPVSDPALVAQTIASALQLREAAGRPLDAMLADYLHDQRLLLVLDNCEHLIDECARIADKLLRACPAVHILTSSRESLGIAGEAVFKVPSLDIPDLQALPPLDELAHFGAVQLFAERAASVQPGFHLTAQNAAAVAQISCRLDGIPLALELAAARVRSLSPEQIAARLDDRFRLLTGGSRAAVQRQQTLQALIDWSYDLLSPQECTLLRRLAVFAGGWTLEAAEGICAWGEVDELAVLDLLDQLVNKSLVSMESTSEQPRYRMQETIRQYSQDKLLAAGEAIEARNRHLAYFEAKLAEAGPLWRTAQRSRCLTWVVQEQDNLRHAVEWALENDLEAALVLVGNLGFYWPQVASSLEGRRMIARALAQTEAHPDGWSGDNVEPRRQLLLAGAWFTDGFMANTGGVNPDIRTSMEKAIALLRPLGEIKQLAMAYGFAGLGALFTGDYQTGLAYGREALALARQSGDRWGVAMQLITFSMIGAMSGPEGVDALAQWEEGMAIMRELHDSWGEAMGHMVAGNAYLLRRDLSTARQHLEQSSRLFSETSYEFLANIGRSGLAEIAWRQGDYPRARVLYPQVINLWRLADQRGGIARCLECIGFIAGMQARDAAEQVPLLRRAATLYGAAESIRRTNNSPMHPWEQAEYDGYLATLRDMLDQDEFASAWRTGQQMDLDQAISFATR
;
A
#
# COMPACT_ATOMS: atom_id res chain seq x y z
N MET A 1 -34.82 -25.61 2.43
CA MET A 1 -35.60 -24.97 3.52
C MET A 1 -36.36 -23.71 3.10
N ARG A 2 -35.89 -22.94 2.10
CA ARG A 2 -36.54 -21.69 1.64
C ARG A 2 -38.02 -21.85 1.23
N ASP A 3 -38.42 -23.01 0.74
CA ASP A 3 -39.75 -23.18 0.14
C ASP A 3 -40.84 -23.66 1.13
N HIS A 4 -40.49 -23.95 2.39
CA HIS A 4 -41.41 -24.54 3.39
C HIS A 4 -41.25 -23.85 4.76
N LEU A 5 -41.57 -22.55 4.82
CA LEU A 5 -41.60 -21.80 6.07
C LEU A 5 -43.03 -21.83 6.67
N PRO A 6 -43.19 -22.00 8.00
CA PRO A 6 -44.48 -21.89 8.68
C PRO A 6 -45.16 -20.53 8.49
N ALA A 7 -46.48 -20.48 8.61
CA ALA A 7 -47.23 -19.21 8.66
C ALA A 7 -46.67 -18.31 9.77
N GLU A 8 -46.57 -17.00 9.51
CA GLU A 8 -45.99 -15.96 10.41
C GLU A 8 -44.45 -15.95 10.53
N THR A 9 -43.73 -16.58 9.59
CA THR A 9 -42.26 -16.53 9.51
C THR A 9 -41.76 -16.03 8.15
N SER A 10 -40.72 -15.19 8.16
CA SER A 10 -40.05 -14.67 6.96
C SER A 10 -38.53 -14.72 7.09
N LEU A 11 -37.81 -14.66 5.97
CA LEU A 11 -36.35 -14.61 5.96
C LEU A 11 -35.88 -13.25 5.47
N LEU A 12 -35.12 -12.53 6.28
CA LEU A 12 -34.38 -11.33 5.88
C LEU A 12 -33.01 -11.77 5.36
N ASP A 13 -32.71 -11.42 4.11
CA ASP A 13 -31.41 -11.68 3.50
C ASP A 13 -30.40 -10.66 4.02
N LEU A 14 -29.39 -11.14 4.72
CA LEU A 14 -28.35 -10.30 5.28
C LEU A 14 -27.12 -10.18 4.35
N GLY A 15 -27.11 -10.91 3.23
CA GLY A 15 -26.02 -10.88 2.25
C GLY A 15 -25.00 -12.00 2.45
N GLN A 16 -23.86 -11.88 1.76
CA GLN A 16 -22.75 -12.83 1.87
C GLN A 16 -21.76 -12.39 2.95
N HIS A 17 -21.41 -13.30 3.85
CA HIS A 17 -20.53 -13.03 4.99
C HIS A 17 -19.46 -14.10 5.11
N ARG A 18 -18.23 -13.69 5.45
CA ARG A 18 -17.12 -14.60 5.74
C ARG A 18 -17.00 -14.88 7.23
N PHE A 19 -17.04 -16.16 7.60
CA PHE A 19 -17.00 -16.63 8.99
C PHE A 19 -15.67 -17.34 9.32
N ARG A 20 -15.35 -17.39 10.62
CA ARG A 20 -14.07 -17.90 11.17
C ARG A 20 -13.71 -19.33 10.72
N ASP A 21 -14.71 -20.15 10.43
CA ASP A 21 -14.56 -21.59 10.12
C ASP A 21 -14.93 -21.95 8.68
N LEU A 22 -15.25 -20.95 7.83
CA LEU A 22 -15.71 -21.17 6.46
C LEU A 22 -14.75 -20.56 5.43
N THR A 23 -14.32 -21.40 4.48
CA THR A 23 -13.37 -21.05 3.41
C THR A 23 -13.95 -20.09 2.37
N LEU A 24 -15.28 -20.09 2.17
CA LEU A 24 -15.99 -19.24 1.22
C LEU A 24 -17.03 -18.37 1.94
N PRO A 25 -17.36 -17.17 1.40
CA PRO A 25 -18.46 -16.36 1.92
C PRO A 25 -19.77 -17.13 1.79
N ASP A 26 -20.51 -17.23 2.89
CA ASP A 26 -21.80 -17.91 2.89
C ASP A 26 -22.95 -16.90 3.00
N ARG A 27 -24.09 -17.21 2.38
CA ARG A 27 -25.23 -16.29 2.35
C ARG A 27 -26.10 -16.49 3.57
N VAL A 28 -26.23 -15.45 4.38
CA VAL A 28 -26.87 -15.54 5.69
C VAL A 28 -28.29 -15.00 5.61
N PHE A 29 -29.21 -15.74 6.21
CA PHE A 29 -30.60 -15.34 6.36
C PHE A 29 -30.97 -15.25 7.83
N GLN A 30 -31.58 -14.15 8.23
CA GLN A 30 -32.21 -14.02 9.55
C GLN A 30 -33.65 -14.49 9.47
N LEU A 31 -34.05 -15.37 10.38
CA LEU A 31 -35.44 -15.77 10.56
C LEU A 31 -36.18 -14.69 11.37
N CYS A 32 -37.17 -14.07 10.75
CA CYS A 32 -38.05 -13.10 11.37
C CYS A 32 -39.41 -13.77 11.67
N ILE A 33 -39.89 -13.63 12.91
CA ILE A 33 -41.17 -14.17 13.37
C ILE A 33 -41.99 -13.02 13.93
N ASP A 34 -43.27 -12.94 13.54
CA ASP A 34 -44.16 -11.88 14.03
C ASP A 34 -44.27 -11.93 15.56
N GLY A 35 -44.08 -10.78 16.21
CA GLY A 35 -44.12 -10.64 17.68
C GLY A 35 -42.78 -10.84 18.41
N LEU A 36 -41.69 -11.19 17.72
CA LEU A 36 -40.33 -11.22 18.27
C LEU A 36 -39.47 -10.04 17.79
N PRO A 37 -38.42 -9.63 18.54
CA PRO A 37 -37.47 -8.62 18.09
C PRO A 37 -36.80 -9.05 16.79
N ALA A 38 -36.87 -8.19 15.77
CA ALA A 38 -36.26 -8.42 14.46
C ALA A 38 -35.01 -7.56 14.21
N ASP A 39 -34.69 -6.66 15.15
CA ASP A 39 -33.52 -5.79 15.09
C ASP A 39 -32.40 -6.40 15.94
N PHE A 40 -31.35 -6.88 15.28
CA PHE A 40 -30.20 -7.52 15.90
C PHE A 40 -28.92 -6.71 15.59
N PRO A 41 -27.89 -6.78 16.46
CA PRO A 41 -26.59 -6.25 16.13
C PRO A 41 -26.07 -6.81 14.79
N PRO A 42 -25.29 -6.05 14.01
CA PRO A 42 -24.78 -6.50 12.72
C PRO A 42 -24.02 -7.83 12.85
N LEU A 43 -24.13 -8.66 11.81
CA LEU A 43 -23.52 -9.98 11.78
C LEU A 43 -22.02 -9.89 12.05
N ARG A 44 -21.55 -10.73 12.98
CA ARG A 44 -20.14 -10.84 13.32
C ARG A 44 -19.41 -11.61 12.20
N SER A 45 -19.05 -10.91 11.13
CA SER A 45 -18.28 -11.46 10.00
C SER A 45 -16.96 -10.73 9.81
N LEU A 46 -16.00 -11.40 9.16
CA LEU A 46 -14.69 -10.82 8.78
C LEU A 46 -14.82 -9.53 7.95
N ASP A 47 -15.98 -9.31 7.32
CA ASP A 47 -16.25 -8.16 6.44
C ASP A 47 -16.81 -6.94 7.20
N THR A 48 -17.12 -7.07 8.49
CA THR A 48 -17.72 -5.98 9.31
C THR A 48 -16.72 -5.20 10.16
N ILE A 49 -15.53 -5.77 10.43
CA ILE A 49 -14.46 -5.14 11.22
C ILE A 49 -13.27 -4.86 10.30
N ARG A 50 -12.67 -3.66 10.41
CA ARG A 50 -11.53 -3.27 9.55
C ARG A 50 -10.37 -4.24 9.72
N ASN A 51 -9.91 -4.84 8.62
CA ASN A 51 -8.74 -5.72 8.60
C ASN A 51 -8.23 -5.91 7.16
N ASN A 52 -7.04 -6.48 7.04
CA ASN A 52 -6.42 -6.89 5.77
C ASN A 52 -5.93 -8.36 5.84
N LEU A 53 -6.56 -9.21 6.66
CA LEU A 53 -6.10 -10.58 6.87
C LEU A 53 -6.29 -11.44 5.60
N PRO A 54 -5.25 -12.17 5.14
CA PRO A 54 -5.36 -13.02 3.97
C PRO A 54 -6.29 -14.22 4.22
N ALA A 55 -7.00 -14.62 3.16
CA ALA A 55 -7.89 -15.79 3.18
C ALA A 55 -7.10 -17.07 3.46
N GLN A 56 -7.48 -17.82 4.49
CA GLN A 56 -6.86 -19.09 4.82
C GLN A 56 -7.53 -20.22 4.02
N VAL A 57 -6.86 -20.73 2.98
CA VAL A 57 -7.40 -21.75 2.04
C VAL A 57 -7.19 -23.21 2.48
N THR A 58 -6.42 -23.42 3.54
CA THR A 58 -6.11 -24.75 4.09
C THR A 58 -6.65 -24.90 5.52
N SER A 59 -6.81 -26.12 6.02
CA SER A 59 -7.19 -26.40 7.42
C SER A 59 -6.11 -25.99 8.42
N PHE A 60 -6.50 -25.49 9.59
CA PHE A 60 -5.63 -25.25 10.75
C PHE A 60 -5.68 -26.47 11.67
N VAL A 61 -4.53 -27.11 11.93
CA VAL A 61 -4.47 -28.46 12.51
C VAL A 61 -3.56 -28.51 13.74
N GLY A 62 -4.05 -29.14 14.82
CA GLY A 62 -3.24 -29.60 15.96
C GLY A 62 -2.58 -28.48 16.76
N ARG A 63 -3.24 -27.32 16.85
CA ARG A 63 -2.69 -26.10 17.50
C ARG A 63 -3.69 -25.33 18.34
N GLU A 64 -4.70 -26.01 18.84
CA GLU A 64 -5.79 -25.41 19.60
C GLU A 64 -5.29 -24.88 20.95
N ARG A 65 -4.26 -25.51 21.54
CA ARG A 65 -3.65 -25.08 22.80
C ARG A 65 -2.80 -23.82 22.62
N GLU A 66 -1.96 -23.81 21.59
CA GLU A 66 -1.10 -22.67 21.23
C GLU A 66 -1.96 -21.47 20.84
N LEU A 67 -2.99 -21.69 20.01
CA LEU A 67 -3.94 -20.64 19.62
C LEU A 67 -4.63 -20.05 20.85
N ARG A 68 -5.13 -20.91 21.76
CA ARG A 68 -5.76 -20.46 23.00
C ARG A 68 -4.80 -19.63 23.84
N TYR A 69 -3.55 -20.07 24.00
CA TYR A 69 -2.53 -19.31 24.73
C TYR A 69 -2.29 -17.92 24.12
N VAL A 70 -2.10 -17.84 22.80
CA VAL A 70 -1.86 -16.57 22.10
C VAL A 70 -3.06 -15.62 22.24
N VAL A 71 -4.27 -16.15 22.03
CA VAL A 71 -5.52 -15.38 22.16
C VAL A 71 -5.72 -14.91 23.60
N GLU A 72 -5.54 -15.77 24.60
CA GLU A 72 -5.67 -15.39 26.01
C GLU A 72 -4.63 -14.34 26.41
N THR A 73 -3.38 -14.49 25.95
CA THR A 73 -2.29 -13.55 26.25
C THR A 73 -2.54 -12.15 25.68
N LEU A 74 -3.07 -12.05 24.46
CA LEU A 74 -3.36 -10.77 23.80
C LEU A 74 -4.78 -10.25 24.05
N SER A 75 -5.62 -11.03 24.74
CA SER A 75 -6.98 -10.64 25.08
C SER A 75 -7.01 -9.63 26.23
N GLN A 76 -8.13 -8.92 26.37
CA GLN A 76 -8.36 -7.96 27.46
C GLN A 76 -8.32 -8.60 28.87
N SER A 77 -8.48 -9.93 28.96
CA SER A 77 -8.31 -10.72 30.19
C SER A 77 -6.87 -11.12 30.48
N GLY A 78 -5.97 -11.06 29.50
CA GLY A 78 -4.54 -11.28 29.64
C GLY A 78 -3.88 -10.01 30.17
N GLN A 79 -3.62 -9.95 31.48
CA GLN A 79 -3.02 -8.78 32.12
C GLN A 79 -1.68 -8.36 31.45
N ASP A 80 -1.53 -7.05 31.20
CA ASP A 80 -0.31 -6.30 30.88
C ASP A 80 0.55 -6.68 29.64
N VAL A 81 0.23 -7.75 28.89
CA VAL A 81 1.04 -8.15 27.71
C VAL A 81 0.54 -7.49 26.43
N ARG A 82 1.21 -6.42 26.00
CA ARG A 82 0.93 -5.70 24.74
C ARG A 82 1.83 -6.09 23.58
N LEU A 83 2.89 -6.84 23.82
CA LEU A 83 3.76 -7.39 22.79
C LEU A 83 3.97 -8.87 23.02
N LEU A 84 3.59 -9.69 22.04
CA LEU A 84 3.86 -11.12 22.02
C LEU A 84 4.67 -11.48 20.78
N THR A 85 5.86 -12.04 20.98
CA THR A 85 6.71 -12.56 19.89
C THR A 85 6.61 -14.07 19.81
N LEU A 86 6.09 -14.56 18.69
CA LEU A 86 6.15 -15.97 18.32
C LEU A 86 7.54 -16.28 17.80
N THR A 87 8.32 -17.02 18.58
CA THR A 87 9.67 -17.47 18.21
C THR A 87 9.67 -18.93 17.80
N GLY A 88 10.54 -19.29 16.87
CA GLY A 88 10.70 -20.67 16.45
C GLY A 88 11.43 -20.79 15.11
N PRO A 89 11.98 -21.97 14.81
CA PRO A 89 12.66 -22.20 13.55
C PRO A 89 11.71 -22.00 12.34
N GLY A 90 12.28 -21.84 11.14
CA GLY A 90 11.51 -21.78 9.89
C GLY A 90 10.57 -22.99 9.74
N GLY A 91 9.46 -22.82 9.03
CA GLY A 91 8.53 -23.92 8.75
C GLY A 91 7.70 -24.43 9.95
N THR A 92 7.88 -23.85 11.16
CA THR A 92 7.06 -24.16 12.34
C THR A 92 5.67 -23.52 12.32
N GLY A 93 5.23 -22.90 11.22
CA GLY A 93 3.87 -22.34 11.11
C GLY A 93 3.58 -21.13 12.01
N LYS A 94 4.59 -20.30 12.32
CA LYS A 94 4.42 -19.07 13.12
C LYS A 94 3.46 -18.08 12.45
N THR A 95 3.66 -17.81 11.15
CA THR A 95 2.77 -16.99 10.32
C THR A 95 1.34 -17.52 10.34
N ARG A 96 1.17 -18.84 10.29
CA ARG A 96 -0.16 -19.44 10.31
C ARG A 96 -0.84 -19.29 11.68
N LEU A 97 -0.09 -19.47 12.76
CA LEU A 97 -0.58 -19.26 14.12
C LEU A 97 -0.91 -17.79 14.39
N SER A 98 -0.09 -16.84 13.91
CA SER A 98 -0.34 -15.41 14.08
C SER A 98 -1.59 -14.96 13.35
N LEU A 99 -1.79 -15.40 12.11
CA LEU A 99 -3.00 -15.11 11.32
C LEU A 99 -4.27 -15.71 11.94
N GLN A 100 -4.19 -16.96 12.44
CA GLN A 100 -5.33 -17.60 13.10
C GLN A 100 -5.69 -16.89 14.41
N ALA A 101 -4.69 -16.49 15.20
CA ALA A 101 -4.90 -15.72 16.43
C ALA A 101 -5.46 -14.32 16.15
N ALA A 102 -4.93 -13.64 15.13
CA ALA A 102 -5.41 -12.35 14.66
C ALA A 102 -6.89 -12.41 14.27
N ALA A 103 -7.29 -13.44 13.51
CA ALA A 103 -8.69 -13.66 13.14
C ALA A 103 -9.59 -13.96 14.36
N ALA A 104 -9.08 -14.69 15.35
CA ALA A 104 -9.81 -14.98 16.59
C ALA A 104 -10.00 -13.74 17.49
N LEU A 105 -9.10 -12.75 17.38
CA LEU A 105 -9.08 -11.53 18.20
C LEU A 105 -9.81 -10.34 17.55
N LEU A 106 -10.29 -10.46 16.31
CA LEU A 106 -10.90 -9.36 15.55
C LEU A 106 -11.97 -8.57 16.31
N ASP A 107 -12.81 -9.24 17.08
CA ASP A 107 -13.91 -8.64 17.84
C ASP A 107 -13.46 -7.86 19.09
N GLN A 108 -12.20 -7.99 19.50
CA GLN A 108 -11.66 -7.33 20.69
C GLN A 108 -11.00 -5.98 20.38
N PHE A 109 -10.71 -5.72 19.11
CA PHE A 109 -10.01 -4.52 18.63
C PHE A 109 -10.93 -3.70 17.74
N SER A 110 -11.50 -2.62 18.30
CA SER A 110 -12.49 -1.77 17.61
C SER A 110 -11.95 -1.08 16.36
N ASP A 111 -10.65 -0.81 16.33
CA ASP A 111 -9.98 -0.14 15.21
C ASP A 111 -9.28 -1.12 14.27
N GLY A 112 -9.53 -2.42 14.48
CA GLY A 112 -9.20 -3.47 13.54
C GLY A 112 -7.93 -4.27 13.86
N VAL A 113 -7.65 -5.21 12.97
CA VAL A 113 -6.48 -6.09 13.02
C VAL A 113 -5.73 -6.02 11.70
N TRP A 114 -4.44 -5.70 11.76
CA TRP A 114 -3.65 -5.35 10.59
C TRP A 114 -2.42 -6.23 10.46
N PHE A 115 -2.33 -6.97 9.36
CA PHE A 115 -1.21 -7.82 8.99
C PHE A 115 -0.19 -7.06 8.14
N VAL A 116 1.07 -7.15 8.53
CA VAL A 116 2.21 -6.53 7.87
C VAL A 116 3.21 -7.64 7.52
N GLU A 117 3.28 -7.97 6.25
CA GLU A 117 4.24 -8.96 5.74
C GLU A 117 5.58 -8.27 5.48
N LEU A 118 6.61 -8.59 6.28
CA LEU A 118 7.94 -8.00 6.12
C LEU A 118 8.87 -8.87 5.28
N ALA A 119 8.47 -10.10 4.92
CA ALA A 119 9.26 -10.98 4.06
C ALA A 119 9.82 -10.33 2.77
N PRO A 120 9.08 -9.48 2.01
CA PRO A 120 9.63 -8.85 0.82
C PRO A 120 10.53 -7.64 1.09
N VAL A 121 10.70 -7.20 2.35
CA VAL A 121 11.38 -5.96 2.70
C VAL A 121 12.86 -6.22 2.97
N SER A 122 13.76 -5.70 2.15
CA SER A 122 15.22 -5.88 2.37
C SER A 122 15.88 -4.69 3.08
N ASP A 123 15.35 -3.47 2.92
CA ASP A 123 15.87 -2.26 3.55
C ASP A 123 15.15 -1.96 4.87
N PRO A 124 15.85 -1.93 6.03
CA PRO A 124 15.27 -1.55 7.32
C PRO A 124 14.52 -0.21 7.28
N ALA A 125 14.98 0.78 6.51
CA ALA A 125 14.32 2.08 6.44
C ALA A 125 12.87 2.01 5.94
N LEU A 126 12.47 0.91 5.30
CA LEU A 126 11.14 0.69 4.77
C LEU A 126 10.16 0.02 5.75
N VAL A 127 10.60 -0.50 6.91
CA VAL A 127 9.71 -1.19 7.87
C VAL A 127 8.54 -0.30 8.29
N ALA A 128 8.83 0.95 8.68
CA ALA A 128 7.79 1.91 9.03
C ALA A 128 6.84 2.18 7.85
N GLN A 129 7.38 2.18 6.62
CA GLN A 129 6.61 2.40 5.40
C GLN A 129 5.66 1.25 5.10
N THR A 130 6.12 0.02 5.28
CA THR A 130 5.29 -1.18 5.09
C THR A 130 4.17 -1.23 6.13
N ILE A 131 4.45 -0.88 7.39
CA ILE A 131 3.43 -0.75 8.45
C ILE A 131 2.41 0.33 8.10
N ALA A 132 2.87 1.52 7.67
CA ALA A 132 2.00 2.62 7.28
C ALA A 132 1.12 2.22 6.09
N SER A 133 1.70 1.57 5.07
CA SER A 133 0.98 1.12 3.88
C SER A 133 -0.10 0.09 4.23
N ALA A 134 0.19 -0.86 5.13
CA ALA A 134 -0.79 -1.83 5.61
C ALA A 134 -1.97 -1.16 6.33
N LEU A 135 -1.69 -0.12 7.13
CA LEU A 135 -2.69 0.72 7.79
C LEU A 135 -3.36 1.75 6.85
N GLN A 136 -3.01 1.73 5.56
CA GLN A 136 -3.47 2.69 4.54
C GLN A 136 -3.11 4.15 4.88
N LEU A 137 -2.05 4.34 5.66
CA LEU A 137 -1.47 5.63 5.99
C LEU A 137 -0.46 6.03 4.92
N ARG A 138 -0.65 7.22 4.35
CA ARG A 138 0.32 7.82 3.43
C ARG A 138 1.31 8.67 4.23
N GLU A 139 2.59 8.51 3.92
CA GLU A 139 3.70 9.18 4.59
C GLU A 139 3.70 10.69 4.26
N ALA A 140 3.74 11.54 5.30
CA ALA A 140 3.89 13.00 5.17
C ALA A 140 5.37 13.40 5.00
N ALA A 141 5.65 14.42 4.21
CA ALA A 141 7.01 14.88 3.97
C ALA A 141 7.59 15.60 5.22
N GLY A 142 8.83 15.28 5.57
CA GLY A 142 9.56 15.96 6.64
C GLY A 142 9.18 15.57 8.07
N ARG A 143 8.26 14.62 8.29
CA ARG A 143 8.08 13.96 9.60
C ARG A 143 8.61 12.52 9.54
N PRO A 144 9.35 12.06 10.56
CA PRO A 144 9.69 10.65 10.70
C PRO A 144 8.42 9.80 10.73
N LEU A 145 8.33 8.79 9.86
CA LEU A 145 7.13 7.97 9.69
C LEU A 145 6.75 7.21 10.96
N ASP A 146 7.74 6.82 11.74
CA ASP A 146 7.56 6.20 13.05
C ASP A 146 6.87 7.13 14.09
N ALA A 147 7.01 8.45 13.95
CA ALA A 147 6.28 9.43 14.76
C ALA A 147 4.83 9.57 14.28
N MET A 148 4.60 9.57 12.97
CA MET A 148 3.24 9.60 12.41
C MET A 148 2.44 8.36 12.76
N LEU A 149 3.07 7.18 12.73
CA LEU A 149 2.47 5.94 13.20
C LEU A 149 2.07 6.06 14.67
N ALA A 150 2.94 6.58 15.53
CA ALA A 150 2.63 6.79 16.93
C ALA A 150 1.45 7.76 17.14
N ASP A 151 1.42 8.89 16.42
CA ASP A 151 0.35 9.88 16.54
C ASP A 151 -0.99 9.32 16.04
N TYR A 152 -0.99 8.59 14.92
CA TYR A 152 -2.20 7.98 14.37
C TYR A 152 -2.75 6.88 15.29
N LEU A 153 -1.87 6.03 15.83
CA LEU A 153 -2.24 4.88 16.64
C LEU A 153 -2.49 5.23 18.12
N HIS A 154 -2.21 6.47 18.55
CA HIS A 154 -2.31 6.91 19.95
C HIS A 154 -3.67 6.59 20.59
N ASP A 155 -4.76 7.00 19.91
CA ASP A 155 -6.13 6.82 20.37
C ASP A 155 -6.80 5.54 19.82
N GLN A 156 -6.04 4.72 19.09
CA GLN A 156 -6.56 3.54 18.39
C GLN A 156 -6.40 2.28 19.24
N ARG A 157 -7.44 1.46 19.23
CA ARG A 157 -7.45 0.12 19.82
C ARG A 157 -7.36 -0.92 18.71
N LEU A 158 -6.13 -1.21 18.31
CA LEU A 158 -5.82 -2.17 17.24
C LEU A 158 -4.83 -3.27 17.66
N LEU A 159 -4.81 -4.33 16.87
CA LEU A 159 -3.75 -5.34 16.87
C LEU A 159 -2.92 -5.24 15.58
N LEU A 160 -1.62 -5.06 15.73
CA LEU A 160 -0.66 -5.07 14.63
C LEU A 160 0.07 -6.41 14.59
N VAL A 161 -0.01 -7.13 13.47
CA VAL A 161 0.70 -8.40 13.25
C VAL A 161 1.90 -8.14 12.36
N LEU A 162 3.12 -8.23 12.90
CA LEU A 162 4.36 -8.10 12.16
C LEU A 162 4.92 -9.48 11.83
N ASP A 163 4.87 -9.89 10.57
CA ASP A 163 5.31 -11.22 10.16
C ASP A 163 6.71 -11.22 9.57
N ASN A 164 7.49 -12.26 9.91
CA ASN A 164 8.83 -12.51 9.39
C ASN A 164 9.88 -11.43 9.75
N CYS A 165 9.90 -10.95 10.99
CA CYS A 165 10.80 -9.88 11.44
C CYS A 165 12.30 -10.27 11.49
N GLU A 166 12.66 -11.52 11.22
CA GLU A 166 13.98 -12.12 11.49
C GLU A 166 15.16 -11.48 10.77
N HIS A 167 14.93 -10.80 9.64
CA HIS A 167 15.97 -10.10 8.87
C HIS A 167 16.00 -8.58 9.17
N LEU A 168 15.04 -8.07 9.95
CA LEU A 168 14.86 -6.64 10.28
C LEU A 168 14.64 -6.44 11.78
N ILE A 169 15.21 -7.29 12.62
CA ILE A 169 14.91 -7.37 14.07
C ILE A 169 15.13 -6.03 14.75
N ASP A 170 16.29 -5.41 14.54
CA ASP A 170 16.67 -4.16 15.20
C ASP A 170 15.64 -3.04 14.92
N GLU A 171 15.20 -2.94 13.66
CA GLU A 171 14.26 -1.90 13.27
C GLU A 171 12.82 -2.21 13.67
N CYS A 172 12.41 -3.49 13.61
CA CYS A 172 11.12 -3.93 14.14
C CYS A 172 11.03 -3.68 15.66
N ALA A 173 12.10 -3.98 16.39
CA ALA A 173 12.22 -3.72 17.83
C ALA A 173 12.12 -2.23 18.13
N ARG A 174 12.83 -1.38 17.38
CA ARG A 174 12.81 0.08 17.51
C ARG A 174 11.41 0.66 17.31
N ILE A 175 10.71 0.25 16.25
CA ILE A 175 9.35 0.73 15.97
C ILE A 175 8.35 0.19 17.00
N ALA A 176 8.43 -1.09 17.36
CA ALA A 176 7.56 -1.68 18.38
C ALA A 176 7.70 -0.98 19.74
N ASP A 177 8.92 -0.73 20.22
CA ASP A 177 9.17 0.00 21.48
C ASP A 177 8.56 1.41 21.44
N LYS A 178 8.72 2.12 20.32
CA LYS A 178 8.14 3.45 20.13
C LYS A 178 6.61 3.42 20.19
N LEU A 179 5.98 2.50 19.46
CA LEU A 179 4.52 2.38 19.41
C LEU A 179 3.94 1.97 20.76
N LEU A 180 4.54 1.01 21.47
CA LEU A 180 4.05 0.54 22.77
C LEU A 180 4.16 1.61 23.85
N ARG A 181 5.15 2.51 23.78
CA ARG A 181 5.27 3.65 24.70
C ARG A 181 4.26 4.75 24.40
N ALA A 182 4.04 5.05 23.12
CA ALA A 182 3.17 6.14 22.70
C ALA A 182 1.68 5.76 22.68
N CYS A 183 1.34 4.50 22.45
CA CYS A 183 -0.03 4.07 22.16
C CYS A 183 -0.50 3.04 23.22
N PRO A 184 -1.28 3.45 24.22
CA PRO A 184 -1.65 2.59 25.34
C PRO A 184 -2.54 1.41 24.94
N ALA A 185 -3.40 1.58 23.92
CA ALA A 185 -4.38 0.58 23.50
C ALA A 185 -3.92 -0.34 22.34
N VAL A 186 -2.70 -0.15 21.83
CA VAL A 186 -2.14 -0.93 20.72
C VAL A 186 -1.49 -2.21 21.23
N HIS A 187 -1.80 -3.32 20.59
CA HIS A 187 -1.16 -4.61 20.81
C HIS A 187 -0.37 -5.01 19.56
N ILE A 188 0.75 -5.71 19.76
CA ILE A 188 1.63 -6.17 18.69
C ILE A 188 1.85 -7.68 18.83
N LEU A 189 1.59 -8.41 17.75
CA LEU A 189 1.92 -9.82 17.61
C LEU A 189 3.00 -9.97 16.54
N THR A 190 4.16 -10.49 16.90
CA THR A 190 5.27 -10.62 15.96
C THR A 190 5.62 -12.07 15.69
N SER A 191 6.11 -12.37 14.49
CA SER A 191 6.65 -13.68 14.12
C SER A 191 8.10 -13.54 13.69
N SER A 192 9.00 -14.30 14.34
CA SER A 192 10.45 -14.20 14.11
C SER A 192 11.17 -15.49 14.50
N ARG A 193 12.42 -15.68 14.07
CA ARG A 193 13.31 -16.75 14.57
C ARG A 193 13.75 -16.53 16.01
N GLU A 194 13.91 -15.28 16.40
CA GLU A 194 14.38 -14.86 17.72
C GLU A 194 13.59 -13.67 18.25
N SER A 195 13.78 -13.36 19.53
CA SER A 195 13.07 -12.30 20.25
C SER A 195 13.51 -10.91 19.76
N LEU A 196 12.62 -9.92 19.83
CA LEU A 196 12.94 -8.52 19.52
C LEU A 196 13.82 -7.87 20.59
N GLY A 197 13.82 -8.41 21.81
CA GLY A 197 14.69 -7.98 22.91
C GLY A 197 14.26 -6.67 23.59
N ILE A 198 12.97 -6.31 23.54
CA ILE A 198 12.47 -5.04 24.10
C ILE A 198 11.67 -5.22 25.40
N ALA A 199 11.58 -4.16 26.20
CA ALA A 199 10.88 -4.20 27.48
C ALA A 199 9.36 -4.40 27.28
N GLY A 200 8.77 -5.31 28.05
CA GLY A 200 7.34 -5.66 27.94
C GLY A 200 7.03 -6.70 26.87
N GLU A 201 8.05 -7.25 26.20
CA GLU A 201 7.91 -8.39 25.29
C GLU A 201 7.66 -9.69 26.05
N ALA A 202 6.53 -10.34 25.76
CA ALA A 202 6.34 -11.75 26.06
C ALA A 202 6.84 -12.58 24.87
N VAL A 203 7.59 -13.64 25.14
CA VAL A 203 8.09 -14.55 24.11
C VAL A 203 7.37 -15.88 24.23
N PHE A 204 6.69 -16.30 23.15
CA PHE A 204 6.12 -17.63 23.04
C PHE A 204 6.91 -18.44 22.03
N LYS A 205 7.61 -19.47 22.51
CA LYS A 205 8.31 -20.41 21.65
C LYS A 205 7.30 -21.39 21.05
N VAL A 206 7.00 -21.21 19.77
CA VAL A 206 6.05 -22.07 19.05
C VAL A 206 6.65 -23.48 18.95
N PRO A 207 6.02 -24.49 19.58
CA PRO A 207 6.49 -25.86 19.47
C PRO A 207 6.20 -26.42 18.06
N SER A 208 6.95 -27.45 17.68
CA SER A 208 6.51 -28.35 16.62
C SER A 208 5.19 -29.01 16.99
N LEU A 209 4.50 -29.59 16.00
CA LEU A 209 3.32 -30.39 16.28
C LEU A 209 3.68 -31.60 17.13
N ASP A 210 2.73 -32.03 17.94
CA ASP A 210 2.83 -33.22 18.76
C ASP A 210 3.03 -34.47 17.90
N ILE A 211 3.98 -35.30 18.35
CA ILE A 211 4.40 -36.54 17.69
C ILE A 211 4.15 -37.75 18.60
N PRO A 212 3.80 -38.90 18.03
CA PRO A 212 3.59 -40.14 18.80
C PRO A 212 4.92 -40.77 19.26
N ASP A 213 4.88 -41.60 20.30
CA ASP A 213 6.04 -42.41 20.70
C ASP A 213 6.14 -43.67 19.83
N LEU A 214 7.23 -43.82 19.07
CA LEU A 214 7.47 -44.97 18.21
C LEU A 214 7.68 -46.29 18.98
N GLN A 215 8.08 -46.24 20.25
CA GLN A 215 8.26 -47.44 21.08
C GLN A 215 6.93 -47.95 21.66
N ALA A 216 5.91 -47.09 21.69
CA ALA A 216 4.60 -47.38 22.25
C ALA A 216 3.50 -46.65 21.46
N LEU A 217 3.27 -47.08 20.22
CA LEU A 217 2.24 -46.48 19.36
C LEU A 217 0.84 -46.73 19.95
N PRO A 218 0.03 -45.68 20.14
CA PRO A 218 -1.34 -45.82 20.62
C PRO A 218 -2.26 -46.42 19.54
N PRO A 219 -3.49 -46.83 19.90
CA PRO A 219 -4.50 -47.26 18.93
C PRO A 219 -4.73 -46.21 17.83
N LEU A 220 -5.17 -46.67 16.65
CA LEU A 220 -5.33 -45.81 15.46
C LEU A 220 -6.12 -44.52 15.73
N ASP A 221 -7.21 -44.63 16.49
CA ASP A 221 -8.09 -43.51 16.79
C ASP A 221 -7.35 -42.42 17.59
N GLU A 222 -6.54 -42.81 18.57
CA GLU A 222 -5.71 -41.88 19.35
C GLU A 222 -4.52 -41.36 18.54
N LEU A 223 -3.91 -42.20 17.71
CA LEU A 223 -2.80 -41.82 16.83
C LEU A 223 -3.20 -40.71 15.85
N ALA A 224 -4.44 -40.75 15.35
CA ALA A 224 -4.98 -39.76 14.42
C ALA A 224 -5.14 -38.35 15.04
N HIS A 225 -5.14 -38.23 16.37
CA HIS A 225 -5.26 -36.95 17.08
C HIS A 225 -3.91 -36.27 17.34
N PHE A 226 -2.78 -36.94 17.04
CA PHE A 226 -1.49 -36.27 17.08
C PHE A 226 -1.41 -35.28 15.92
N GLY A 227 -1.18 -34.00 16.19
CA GLY A 227 -1.21 -32.92 15.21
C GLY A 227 -0.29 -33.16 14.02
N ALA A 228 0.88 -33.79 14.22
CA ALA A 228 1.79 -34.13 13.12
C ALA A 228 1.20 -35.21 12.18
N VAL A 229 0.55 -36.22 12.76
CA VAL A 229 -0.11 -37.32 12.02
C VAL A 229 -1.36 -36.79 11.31
N GLN A 230 -2.15 -35.98 12.00
CA GLN A 230 -3.35 -35.36 11.45
C GLN A 230 -3.00 -34.47 10.27
N LEU A 231 -2.01 -33.57 10.41
CA LEU A 231 -1.57 -32.68 9.34
C LEU A 231 -1.07 -33.48 8.14
N PHE A 232 -0.24 -34.51 8.35
CA PHE A 232 0.23 -35.37 7.26
C PHE A 232 -0.94 -36.04 6.54
N ALA A 233 -1.89 -36.62 7.27
CA ALA A 233 -3.03 -37.32 6.69
C ALA A 233 -3.96 -36.40 5.91
N GLU A 234 -4.27 -35.20 6.44
CA GLU A 234 -5.08 -34.19 5.75
C GLU A 234 -4.40 -33.70 4.46
N ARG A 235 -3.08 -33.44 4.52
CA ARG A 235 -2.32 -32.97 3.35
C ARG A 235 -2.15 -34.08 2.31
N ALA A 236 -1.93 -35.32 2.73
CA ALA A 236 -1.87 -36.49 1.86
C ALA A 236 -3.22 -36.73 1.15
N ALA A 237 -4.33 -36.61 1.87
CA ALA A 237 -5.68 -36.71 1.30
C ALA A 237 -5.98 -35.60 0.28
N SER A 238 -5.41 -34.40 0.47
CA SER A 238 -5.56 -33.29 -0.48
C SER A 238 -4.85 -33.53 -1.82
N VAL A 239 -3.73 -34.26 -1.82
CA VAL A 239 -2.96 -34.56 -3.04
C VAL A 239 -3.30 -35.91 -3.68
N GLN A 240 -3.83 -36.86 -2.89
CA GLN A 240 -4.33 -38.16 -3.33
C GLN A 240 -5.73 -38.41 -2.74
N PRO A 241 -6.80 -38.10 -3.50
CA PRO A 241 -8.18 -38.39 -3.09
C PRO A 241 -8.34 -39.88 -2.75
N GLY A 242 -8.80 -40.18 -1.53
CA GLY A 242 -8.95 -41.55 -1.01
C GLY A 242 -7.80 -42.03 -0.10
N PHE A 243 -6.78 -41.19 0.15
CA PHE A 243 -5.83 -41.48 1.23
C PHE A 243 -6.53 -41.40 2.59
N HIS A 244 -6.42 -42.47 3.37
CA HIS A 244 -6.87 -42.54 4.75
C HIS A 244 -5.77 -43.12 5.64
N LEU A 245 -5.71 -42.66 6.89
CA LEU A 245 -4.88 -43.32 7.90
C LEU A 245 -5.52 -44.68 8.20
N THR A 246 -4.74 -45.76 8.05
CA THR A 246 -5.17 -47.14 8.24
C THR A 246 -4.19 -47.87 9.15
N ALA A 247 -4.60 -49.01 9.71
CA ALA A 247 -3.71 -49.83 10.55
C ALA A 247 -2.42 -50.27 9.82
N GLN A 248 -2.43 -50.29 8.48
CA GLN A 248 -1.30 -50.70 7.65
C GLN A 248 -0.26 -49.58 7.48
N ASN A 249 -0.70 -48.33 7.30
CA ASN A 249 0.21 -47.18 7.06
C ASN A 249 0.49 -46.35 8.33
N ALA A 250 -0.27 -46.55 9.42
CA ALA A 250 -0.18 -45.79 10.65
C ALA A 250 1.23 -45.76 11.25
N ALA A 251 1.92 -46.90 11.28
CA ALA A 251 3.29 -46.98 11.80
C ALA A 251 4.27 -46.17 10.94
N ALA A 252 4.12 -46.18 9.61
CA ALA A 252 4.96 -45.40 8.71
C ALA A 252 4.69 -43.89 8.83
N VAL A 253 3.42 -43.47 8.92
CA VAL A 253 3.06 -42.07 9.14
C VAL A 253 3.56 -41.55 10.49
N ALA A 254 3.47 -42.37 11.54
CA ALA A 254 4.07 -42.06 12.84
C ALA A 254 5.59 -41.91 12.73
N GLN A 255 6.26 -42.82 12.00
CA GLN A 255 7.70 -42.73 11.73
C GLN A 255 8.08 -41.45 11.00
N ILE A 256 7.36 -41.09 9.93
CA ILE A 256 7.55 -39.83 9.21
C ILE A 256 7.39 -38.67 10.19
N SER A 257 6.28 -38.65 10.94
CA SER A 257 5.97 -37.57 11.89
C SER A 257 7.09 -37.34 12.90
N CYS A 258 7.66 -38.42 13.45
CA CYS A 258 8.78 -38.37 14.38
C CYS A 258 10.09 -37.96 13.72
N ARG A 259 10.40 -38.48 12.52
CA ARG A 259 11.63 -38.16 11.79
C ARG A 259 11.67 -36.70 11.34
N LEU A 260 10.51 -36.10 11.12
CA LEU A 260 10.37 -34.71 10.73
C LEU A 260 10.21 -33.77 11.93
N ASP A 261 10.44 -34.28 13.15
CA ASP A 261 10.34 -33.54 14.41
C ASP A 261 9.01 -32.76 14.56
N GLY A 262 7.92 -33.26 13.95
CA GLY A 262 6.62 -32.58 13.92
C GLY A 262 6.62 -31.21 13.24
N ILE A 263 7.60 -30.88 12.40
CA ILE A 263 7.68 -29.57 11.73
C ILE A 263 6.60 -29.50 10.63
N PRO A 264 5.61 -28.59 10.70
CA PRO A 264 4.51 -28.50 9.74
C PRO A 264 4.94 -28.45 8.28
N LEU A 265 5.85 -27.54 7.91
CA LEU A 265 6.31 -27.42 6.53
C LEU A 265 6.97 -28.71 6.02
N ALA A 266 7.73 -29.39 6.89
CA ALA A 266 8.36 -30.65 6.55
C ALA A 266 7.33 -31.76 6.31
N LEU A 267 6.29 -31.82 7.15
CA LEU A 267 5.18 -32.76 7.01
C LEU A 267 4.38 -32.50 5.74
N GLU A 268 4.14 -31.23 5.39
CA GLU A 268 3.46 -30.85 4.15
C GLU A 268 4.26 -31.27 2.91
N LEU A 269 5.57 -31.00 2.89
CA LEU A 269 6.47 -31.42 1.81
C LEU A 269 6.55 -32.95 1.68
N ALA A 270 6.52 -33.69 2.79
CA ALA A 270 6.51 -35.15 2.76
C ALA A 270 5.15 -35.71 2.33
N ALA A 271 4.05 -35.14 2.81
CA ALA A 271 2.68 -35.55 2.45
C ALA A 271 2.41 -35.35 0.96
N ALA A 272 2.95 -34.29 0.36
CA ALA A 272 2.90 -34.06 -1.09
C ALA A 272 3.49 -35.23 -1.91
N ARG A 273 4.41 -36.03 -1.34
CA ARG A 273 5.05 -37.18 -2.01
C ARG A 273 4.20 -38.44 -2.06
N VAL A 274 3.07 -38.48 -1.35
CA VAL A 274 2.18 -39.66 -1.30
C VAL A 274 1.63 -40.02 -2.68
N ARG A 275 1.56 -39.06 -3.61
CA ARG A 275 1.21 -39.31 -5.02
C ARG A 275 2.16 -40.27 -5.75
N SER A 276 3.43 -40.31 -5.36
CA SER A 276 4.48 -41.09 -6.04
C SER A 276 5.07 -42.20 -5.18
N LEU A 277 4.97 -42.07 -3.86
CA LEU A 277 5.63 -42.95 -2.88
C LEU A 277 4.64 -43.36 -1.79
N SER A 278 4.69 -44.62 -1.37
CA SER A 278 3.91 -45.04 -0.19
C SER A 278 4.50 -44.41 1.09
N PRO A 279 3.70 -44.23 2.17
CA PRO A 279 4.21 -43.76 3.46
C PRO A 279 5.41 -44.57 3.97
N GLU A 280 5.44 -45.89 3.75
CA GLU A 280 6.55 -46.77 4.13
C GLU A 280 7.83 -46.43 3.36
N GLN A 281 7.71 -46.14 2.06
CA GLN A 281 8.83 -45.73 1.22
C GLN A 281 9.35 -44.34 1.58
N ILE A 282 8.46 -43.42 1.99
CA ILE A 282 8.84 -42.10 2.48
C ILE A 282 9.61 -42.24 3.80
N ALA A 283 9.08 -43.02 4.76
CA ALA A 283 9.73 -43.30 6.04
C ALA A 283 11.14 -43.90 5.86
N ALA A 284 11.27 -44.92 5.01
CA ALA A 284 12.55 -45.57 4.73
C ALA A 284 13.60 -44.61 4.15
N ARG A 285 13.20 -43.74 3.21
CA ARG A 285 14.13 -42.78 2.59
C ARG A 285 14.56 -41.66 3.53
N LEU A 286 13.66 -41.21 4.42
CA LEU A 286 14.02 -40.27 5.48
C LEU A 286 15.06 -40.89 6.41
N ASP A 287 14.89 -42.16 6.78
CA ASP A 287 15.84 -42.92 7.62
C ASP A 287 17.27 -42.91 7.04
N ASP A 288 17.42 -43.15 5.73
CA ASP A 288 18.72 -43.19 5.07
C ASP A 288 19.41 -41.82 4.98
N ARG A 289 18.65 -40.75 4.69
CA ARG A 289 19.18 -39.38 4.60
C ARG A 289 19.58 -38.81 5.97
N PHE A 290 18.78 -39.01 7.01
CA PHE A 290 19.13 -38.53 8.35
C PHE A 290 20.36 -39.24 8.92
N ARG A 291 20.55 -40.54 8.63
CA ARG A 291 21.78 -41.27 8.98
C ARG A 291 23.04 -40.66 8.37
N LEU A 292 22.95 -40.19 7.12
CA LEU A 292 24.06 -39.50 6.43
C LEU A 292 24.41 -38.14 7.06
N LEU A 293 23.42 -37.43 7.61
CA LEU A 293 23.59 -36.10 8.22
C LEU A 293 24.04 -36.14 9.69
N THR A 294 23.71 -37.21 10.43
CA THR A 294 24.05 -37.37 11.86
C THR A 294 25.53 -37.69 12.15
N GLY A 295 26.42 -37.66 11.15
CA GLY A 295 27.86 -37.91 11.31
C GLY A 295 28.64 -36.87 12.12
N GLY A 296 28.01 -35.79 12.62
CA GLY A 296 28.64 -34.74 13.44
C GLY A 296 27.74 -34.22 14.56
N SER A 297 28.28 -34.15 15.79
CA SER A 297 27.58 -33.82 17.04
C SER A 297 27.13 -32.34 17.14
N ARG A 298 25.85 -32.10 17.52
CA ARG A 298 25.35 -31.19 18.60
C ARG A 298 23.82 -30.99 18.50
N ALA A 299 23.11 -31.26 19.59
CA ALA A 299 21.64 -31.37 19.68
C ALA A 299 20.81 -30.08 19.45
N ALA A 300 21.42 -28.90 19.39
CA ALA A 300 20.72 -27.65 19.05
C ALA A 300 20.75 -27.33 17.54
N VAL A 301 21.73 -27.87 16.81
CA VAL A 301 21.93 -27.69 15.36
C VAL A 301 21.05 -28.67 14.56
N GLN A 302 20.56 -29.75 15.21
CA GLN A 302 19.77 -30.80 14.58
C GLN A 302 18.48 -30.32 13.91
N ARG A 303 17.72 -29.37 14.47
CA ARG A 303 16.40 -29.01 13.91
C ARG A 303 16.46 -28.11 12.68
N GLN A 304 17.41 -27.17 12.64
CA GLN A 304 17.70 -26.41 11.41
C GLN A 304 18.29 -27.34 10.35
N GLN A 305 19.13 -28.29 10.76
CA GLN A 305 19.57 -29.37 9.87
C GLN A 305 18.40 -30.24 9.40
N THR A 306 17.37 -30.52 10.20
CA THR A 306 16.20 -31.32 9.79
C THR A 306 15.40 -30.64 8.69
N LEU A 307 15.09 -29.35 8.83
CA LEU A 307 14.37 -28.60 7.78
C LEU A 307 15.25 -28.38 6.54
N GLN A 308 16.51 -27.98 6.72
CA GLN A 308 17.44 -27.80 5.63
C GLN A 308 17.66 -29.11 4.86
N ALA A 309 17.85 -30.22 5.56
CA ALA A 309 17.99 -31.56 4.99
C ALA A 309 16.76 -32.02 4.23
N LEU A 310 15.57 -31.57 4.63
CA LEU A 310 14.34 -31.93 3.98
C LEU A 310 14.05 -31.07 2.76
N ILE A 311 14.43 -29.79 2.80
CA ILE A 311 14.45 -28.93 1.62
C ILE A 311 15.53 -29.46 0.66
N ASP A 312 16.73 -29.80 1.13
CA ASP A 312 17.79 -30.46 0.36
C ASP A 312 17.27 -31.78 -0.25
N TRP A 313 16.56 -32.62 0.51
CA TRP A 313 15.94 -33.85 -0.02
C TRP A 313 14.86 -33.55 -1.06
N SER A 314 14.00 -32.56 -0.81
CA SER A 314 12.94 -32.15 -1.73
C SER A 314 13.52 -31.58 -3.02
N TYR A 315 14.66 -30.90 -2.93
CA TYR A 315 15.45 -30.34 -4.02
C TYR A 315 16.22 -31.43 -4.78
N ASP A 316 16.85 -32.39 -4.09
CA ASP A 316 17.55 -33.53 -4.69
C ASP A 316 16.63 -34.46 -5.51
N LEU A 317 15.33 -34.47 -5.17
CA LEU A 317 14.30 -35.21 -5.90
C LEU A 317 13.73 -34.45 -7.11
N LEU A 318 14.18 -33.22 -7.34
CA LEU A 318 13.83 -32.48 -8.54
C LEU A 318 14.70 -32.94 -9.70
N SER A 319 14.12 -32.95 -10.89
CA SER A 319 14.89 -33.05 -12.11
C SER A 319 15.83 -31.85 -12.24
N PRO A 320 16.91 -31.96 -13.03
CA PRO A 320 17.83 -30.84 -13.24
C PRO A 320 17.12 -29.56 -13.72
N GLN A 321 16.09 -29.70 -14.56
CA GLN A 321 15.29 -28.57 -15.05
C GLN A 321 14.41 -27.95 -13.96
N GLU A 322 13.80 -28.76 -13.09
CA GLU A 322 13.02 -28.27 -11.94
C GLU A 322 13.91 -27.55 -10.91
N CYS A 323 15.10 -28.08 -10.61
CA CYS A 323 16.11 -27.42 -9.78
C CYS A 323 16.49 -26.04 -10.33
N THR A 324 16.58 -25.95 -11.66
CA THR A 324 16.95 -24.75 -12.39
C THR A 324 15.84 -23.71 -12.39
N LEU A 325 14.61 -24.13 -12.65
CA LEU A 325 13.47 -23.23 -12.57
C LEU A 325 13.29 -22.72 -11.13
N LEU A 326 13.29 -23.61 -10.13
CA LEU A 326 13.04 -23.24 -8.74
C LEU A 326 14.04 -22.18 -8.22
N ARG A 327 15.34 -22.34 -8.50
CA ARG A 327 16.35 -21.37 -8.06
C ARG A 327 16.19 -20.00 -8.75
N ARG A 328 15.80 -19.98 -10.03
CA ARG A 328 15.59 -18.75 -10.80
C ARG A 328 14.34 -18.00 -10.37
N LEU A 329 13.27 -18.70 -10.00
CA LEU A 329 12.05 -18.11 -9.44
C LEU A 329 12.31 -17.31 -8.14
N ALA A 330 13.45 -17.52 -7.46
CA ALA A 330 13.81 -16.74 -6.27
C ALA A 330 14.15 -15.27 -6.57
N VAL A 331 14.26 -14.88 -7.84
CA VAL A 331 14.48 -13.48 -8.25
C VAL A 331 13.25 -12.59 -8.02
N PHE A 332 12.05 -13.17 -7.96
CA PHE A 332 10.83 -12.42 -7.67
C PHE A 332 10.79 -12.02 -6.19
N ALA A 333 10.48 -10.74 -5.93
CA ALA A 333 10.32 -10.20 -4.58
C ALA A 333 8.88 -10.41 -4.04
N GLY A 334 7.92 -10.66 -4.94
CA GLY A 334 6.54 -11.04 -4.60
C GLY A 334 6.08 -12.26 -5.39
N GLY A 335 4.77 -12.37 -5.60
CA GLY A 335 4.22 -13.37 -6.52
C GLY A 335 4.48 -13.01 -7.99
N TRP A 336 4.22 -13.94 -8.90
CA TRP A 336 4.40 -13.75 -10.35
C TRP A 336 3.31 -14.43 -11.16
N THR A 337 3.16 -14.04 -12.42
CA THR A 337 2.33 -14.71 -13.42
C THR A 337 3.15 -15.77 -14.19
N LEU A 338 2.47 -16.67 -14.90
CA LEU A 338 3.14 -17.60 -15.82
C LEU A 338 4.02 -16.85 -16.84
N GLU A 339 3.46 -15.81 -17.46
CA GLU A 339 4.15 -14.97 -18.46
C GLU A 339 5.45 -14.35 -17.90
N ALA A 340 5.43 -13.92 -16.63
CA ALA A 340 6.64 -13.39 -15.99
C ALA A 340 7.68 -14.48 -15.72
N ALA A 341 7.26 -15.68 -15.29
CA ALA A 341 8.17 -16.80 -15.12
C ALA A 341 8.80 -17.23 -16.44
N GLU A 342 8.02 -17.28 -17.52
CA GLU A 342 8.48 -17.55 -18.89
C GLU A 342 9.52 -16.50 -19.32
N GLY A 343 9.18 -15.21 -19.25
CA GLY A 343 10.07 -14.13 -19.69
C GLY A 343 11.38 -14.00 -18.91
N ILE A 344 11.41 -14.40 -17.63
CA ILE A 344 12.57 -14.19 -16.74
C ILE A 344 13.39 -15.46 -16.53
N CYS A 345 12.74 -16.63 -16.44
CA CYS A 345 13.39 -17.88 -16.03
C CYS A 345 13.71 -18.83 -17.20
N ALA A 346 13.10 -18.64 -18.39
CA ALA A 346 13.32 -19.47 -19.56
C ALA A 346 14.63 -19.09 -20.29
N TRP A 347 15.71 -19.79 -19.97
CA TRP A 347 16.99 -19.65 -20.65
C TRP A 347 17.92 -20.84 -20.38
N GLY A 348 18.89 -21.07 -21.25
CA GLY A 348 19.82 -22.19 -21.10
C GLY A 348 19.11 -23.54 -21.21
N GLU A 349 19.06 -24.31 -20.12
CA GLU A 349 18.48 -25.67 -20.08
C GLU A 349 16.96 -25.72 -19.86
N VAL A 350 16.33 -24.57 -19.62
CA VAL A 350 14.88 -24.43 -19.42
C VAL A 350 14.32 -23.60 -20.56
N ASP A 351 13.56 -24.26 -21.44
CA ASP A 351 12.84 -23.61 -22.54
C ASP A 351 11.51 -23.02 -22.06
N GLU A 352 11.02 -21.99 -22.76
CA GLU A 352 9.76 -21.29 -22.45
C GLU A 352 8.56 -22.25 -22.35
N LEU A 353 8.41 -23.13 -23.34
CA LEU A 353 7.35 -24.15 -23.38
C LEU A 353 7.41 -25.15 -22.22
N ALA A 354 8.57 -25.32 -21.57
CA ALA A 354 8.74 -26.22 -20.44
C ALA A 354 8.36 -25.55 -19.11
N VAL A 355 8.30 -24.21 -19.03
CA VAL A 355 8.08 -23.49 -17.76
C VAL A 355 6.73 -23.84 -17.15
N LEU A 356 5.67 -23.94 -17.95
CA LEU A 356 4.35 -24.34 -17.46
C LEU A 356 4.37 -25.74 -16.84
N ASP A 357 4.89 -26.74 -17.57
CA ASP A 357 4.97 -28.13 -17.09
C ASP A 357 5.83 -28.24 -15.82
N LEU A 358 6.93 -27.48 -15.75
CA LEU A 358 7.81 -27.44 -14.58
C LEU A 358 7.15 -26.72 -13.40
N LEU A 359 6.42 -25.62 -13.62
CA LEU A 359 5.64 -24.96 -12.57
C LEU A 359 4.56 -25.88 -12.02
N ASP A 360 3.84 -26.59 -12.88
CA ASP A 360 2.86 -27.59 -12.46
C ASP A 360 3.51 -28.69 -11.62
N GLN A 361 4.72 -29.15 -12.00
CA GLN A 361 5.47 -30.11 -11.19
C GLN A 361 5.91 -29.53 -9.83
N LEU A 362 6.39 -28.29 -9.79
CA LEU A 362 6.79 -27.61 -8.55
C LEU A 362 5.59 -27.34 -7.63
N VAL A 363 4.42 -27.02 -8.19
CA VAL A 363 3.15 -26.88 -7.48
C VAL A 363 2.69 -28.23 -6.92
N ASN A 364 2.73 -29.28 -7.73
CA ASN A 364 2.44 -30.64 -7.28
C ASN A 364 3.40 -31.13 -6.17
N LYS A 365 4.62 -30.58 -6.13
CA LYS A 365 5.64 -30.85 -5.09
C LYS A 365 5.59 -29.86 -3.92
N SER A 366 4.62 -28.94 -3.92
CA SER A 366 4.40 -27.92 -2.89
C SER A 366 5.61 -27.00 -2.62
N LEU A 367 6.47 -26.82 -3.63
CA LEU A 367 7.58 -25.85 -3.57
C LEU A 367 7.17 -24.47 -4.06
N VAL A 368 6.08 -24.42 -4.83
CA VAL A 368 5.38 -23.22 -5.32
C VAL A 368 3.90 -23.41 -5.03
N SER A 369 3.19 -22.34 -4.70
CA SER A 369 1.74 -22.32 -4.53
C SER A 369 1.09 -21.47 -5.61
N MET A 370 -0.10 -21.87 -6.06
CA MET A 370 -0.90 -21.11 -7.01
C MET A 370 -2.14 -20.52 -6.31
N GLU A 371 -2.39 -19.23 -6.51
CA GLU A 371 -3.55 -18.49 -6.03
C GLU A 371 -4.46 -18.13 -7.20
N SER A 372 -5.76 -18.41 -7.05
CA SER A 372 -6.78 -18.20 -8.09
C SER A 372 -7.67 -16.97 -7.83
N THR A 373 -7.20 -16.01 -7.02
CA THR A 373 -8.03 -14.85 -6.59
C THR A 373 -8.11 -13.71 -7.61
N SER A 374 -7.37 -13.78 -8.72
CA SER A 374 -7.35 -12.77 -9.78
C SER A 374 -7.81 -13.35 -11.13
N GLU A 375 -8.11 -12.46 -12.10
CA GLU A 375 -8.44 -12.85 -13.50
C GLU A 375 -7.34 -13.72 -14.16
N GLN A 376 -6.11 -13.68 -13.63
CA GLN A 376 -5.00 -14.55 -14.01
C GLN A 376 -4.48 -15.34 -12.79
N PRO A 377 -4.08 -16.62 -12.94
CA PRO A 377 -3.48 -17.39 -11.86
C PRO A 377 -2.12 -16.78 -11.47
N ARG A 378 -1.91 -16.59 -10.16
CA ARG A 378 -0.63 -16.10 -9.64
C ARG A 378 0.08 -17.19 -8.86
N TYR A 379 1.39 -17.26 -9.03
CA TYR A 379 2.26 -18.16 -8.29
C TYR A 379 2.96 -17.40 -7.19
N ARG A 380 3.23 -18.10 -6.09
CA ARG A 380 4.03 -17.62 -4.96
C ARG A 380 4.94 -18.73 -4.48
N MET A 381 6.07 -18.35 -3.89
CA MET A 381 6.96 -19.27 -3.19
C MET A 381 7.04 -18.86 -1.74
N GLN A 382 6.95 -19.85 -0.84
CA GLN A 382 7.10 -19.57 0.59
C GLN A 382 8.50 -19.01 0.87
N GLU A 383 8.56 -18.02 1.75
CA GLU A 383 9.80 -17.27 2.01
C GLU A 383 10.99 -18.16 2.39
N THR A 384 10.76 -19.20 3.20
CA THR A 384 11.83 -20.16 3.55
C THR A 384 12.38 -20.92 2.34
N ILE A 385 11.54 -21.22 1.36
CA ILE A 385 11.94 -21.87 0.10
C ILE A 385 12.60 -20.84 -0.82
N ARG A 386 12.11 -19.59 -0.83
CA ARG A 386 12.69 -18.48 -1.60
C ARG A 386 14.11 -18.19 -1.18
N GLN A 387 14.38 -18.06 0.12
CA GLN A 387 15.73 -17.82 0.64
C GLN A 387 16.68 -18.97 0.28
N TYR A 388 16.25 -20.22 0.47
CA TYR A 388 17.04 -21.40 0.08
C TYR A 388 17.34 -21.40 -1.44
N SER A 389 16.34 -21.11 -2.26
CA SER A 389 16.46 -21.04 -3.71
C SER A 389 17.38 -19.90 -4.15
N GLN A 390 17.39 -18.78 -3.41
CA GLN A 390 18.31 -17.66 -3.63
C GLN A 390 19.76 -18.06 -3.34
N ASP A 391 20.01 -18.80 -2.25
CA ASP A 391 21.35 -19.33 -1.94
C ASP A 391 21.83 -20.29 -3.04
N LYS A 392 20.95 -21.15 -3.56
CA LYS A 392 21.27 -22.03 -4.71
C LYS A 392 21.49 -21.25 -6.00
N LEU A 393 20.76 -20.16 -6.23
CA LEU A 393 20.95 -19.28 -7.38
C LEU A 393 22.33 -18.60 -7.34
N LEU A 394 22.74 -18.13 -6.16
CA LEU A 394 24.07 -17.57 -5.92
C LEU A 394 25.17 -18.64 -6.10
N ALA A 395 24.98 -19.83 -5.52
CA ALA A 395 25.93 -20.94 -5.65
C ALA A 395 26.08 -21.44 -7.10
N ALA A 396 25.03 -21.34 -7.91
CA ALA A 396 25.06 -21.65 -9.33
C ALA A 396 25.70 -20.54 -10.19
N GLY A 397 26.00 -19.37 -9.62
CA GLY A 397 26.55 -18.22 -10.35
C GLY A 397 25.54 -17.54 -11.29
N GLU A 398 24.24 -17.83 -11.13
CA GLU A 398 23.18 -17.36 -12.03
C GLU A 398 22.49 -16.07 -11.54
N ALA A 399 22.82 -15.59 -10.33
CA ALA A 399 22.09 -14.50 -9.68
C ALA A 399 22.11 -13.17 -10.45
N ILE A 400 23.27 -12.77 -11.00
CA ILE A 400 23.40 -11.53 -11.79
C ILE A 400 22.52 -11.63 -13.03
N GLU A 401 22.62 -12.75 -13.75
CA GLU A 401 21.89 -12.97 -14.99
C GLU A 401 20.37 -13.02 -14.76
N ALA A 402 19.92 -13.68 -13.70
CA ALA A 402 18.51 -13.72 -13.32
C ALA A 402 17.96 -12.31 -12.99
N ARG A 403 18.71 -11.51 -12.22
CA ARG A 403 18.33 -10.13 -11.88
C ARG A 403 18.32 -9.20 -13.09
N ASN A 404 19.27 -9.36 -14.01
CA ASN A 404 19.29 -8.61 -15.27
C ASN A 404 18.08 -8.94 -16.16
N ARG A 405 17.69 -10.22 -16.26
CA ARG A 405 16.46 -10.62 -16.97
C ARG A 405 15.20 -10.08 -16.28
N HIS A 406 15.15 -10.13 -14.95
CA HIS A 406 14.06 -9.55 -14.18
C HIS A 406 13.92 -8.05 -14.45
N LEU A 407 15.03 -7.29 -14.38
CA LEU A 407 15.05 -5.88 -14.74
C LEU A 407 14.54 -5.64 -16.17
N ALA A 408 15.10 -6.35 -17.16
CA ALA A 408 14.72 -6.19 -18.56
C ALA A 408 13.23 -6.50 -18.81
N TYR A 409 12.68 -7.52 -18.16
CA TYR A 409 11.26 -7.88 -18.28
C TYR A 409 10.36 -6.77 -17.76
N PHE A 410 10.61 -6.27 -16.54
CA PHE A 410 9.78 -5.22 -15.95
C PHE A 410 9.96 -3.86 -16.64
N GLU A 411 11.17 -3.57 -17.15
CA GLU A 411 11.40 -2.40 -18.01
C GLU A 411 10.56 -2.48 -19.30
N ALA A 412 10.57 -3.63 -19.99
CA ALA A 412 9.78 -3.84 -21.20
C ALA A 412 8.27 -3.73 -20.93
N LYS A 413 7.77 -4.36 -19.86
CA LYS A 413 6.35 -4.27 -19.47
C LYS A 413 5.92 -2.86 -19.11
N LEU A 414 6.79 -2.11 -18.44
CA LEU A 414 6.51 -0.71 -18.13
C LEU A 414 6.50 0.16 -19.39
N ALA A 415 7.38 -0.12 -20.36
CA ALA A 415 7.38 0.54 -21.67
C ALA A 415 6.09 0.26 -22.48
N GLU A 416 5.53 -0.95 -22.38
CA GLU A 416 4.22 -1.30 -22.97
C GLU A 416 3.07 -0.55 -22.27
N ALA A 417 3.13 -0.39 -20.95
CA ALA A 417 2.10 0.31 -20.17
C ALA A 417 2.13 1.84 -20.36
N GLY A 418 3.30 2.42 -20.64
CA GLY A 418 3.50 3.87 -20.77
C GLY A 418 2.54 4.57 -21.73
N PRO A 419 2.37 4.11 -23.00
CA PRO A 419 1.41 4.71 -23.93
C PRO A 419 -0.05 4.51 -23.53
N LEU A 420 -0.38 3.37 -22.91
CA LEU A 420 -1.74 3.02 -22.50
C LEU A 420 -2.24 3.88 -21.34
N TRP A 421 -1.31 4.48 -20.59
CA TRP A 421 -1.56 5.46 -19.55
C TRP A 421 -2.54 6.58 -19.93
N ARG A 422 -2.44 7.06 -21.18
CA ARG A 422 -3.19 8.22 -21.69
C ARG A 422 -4.47 7.80 -22.44
N THR A 423 -4.98 6.61 -22.13
CA THR A 423 -6.11 6.00 -22.81
C THR A 423 -7.12 5.44 -21.81
N ALA A 424 -8.26 4.96 -22.30
CA ALA A 424 -9.26 4.25 -21.49
C ALA A 424 -8.69 3.00 -20.76
N GLN A 425 -7.49 2.51 -21.13
CA GLN A 425 -6.85 1.36 -20.48
C GLN A 425 -6.05 1.70 -19.21
N ARG A 426 -5.99 2.98 -18.83
CA ARG A 426 -5.24 3.48 -17.67
C ARG A 426 -5.49 2.69 -16.37
N SER A 427 -6.75 2.38 -16.07
CA SER A 427 -7.16 1.63 -14.86
C SER A 427 -6.52 0.24 -14.79
N ARG A 428 -6.38 -0.42 -15.95
CA ARG A 428 -5.76 -1.73 -16.08
C ARG A 428 -4.26 -1.64 -15.82
N CYS A 429 -3.58 -0.63 -16.36
CA CYS A 429 -2.16 -0.38 -16.09
C CYS A 429 -1.91 -0.12 -14.60
N LEU A 430 -2.77 0.66 -13.94
CA LEU A 430 -2.65 0.92 -12.50
C LEU A 430 -2.81 -0.35 -11.68
N THR A 431 -3.81 -1.16 -12.00
CA THR A 431 -4.05 -2.43 -11.32
C THR A 431 -2.83 -3.34 -11.44
N TRP A 432 -2.19 -3.39 -12.62
CA TRP A 432 -0.95 -4.13 -12.82
C TRP A 432 0.23 -3.56 -12.01
N VAL A 433 0.46 -2.24 -12.02
CA VAL A 433 1.54 -1.61 -11.23
C VAL A 433 1.38 -1.87 -9.73
N VAL A 434 0.14 -1.85 -9.21
CA VAL A 434 -0.16 -2.20 -7.82
C VAL A 434 0.21 -3.66 -7.53
N GLN A 435 -0.17 -4.58 -8.43
CA GLN A 435 0.10 -6.01 -8.25
C GLN A 435 1.58 -6.35 -8.34
N GLU A 436 2.33 -5.66 -9.18
CA GLU A 436 3.77 -5.88 -9.42
C GLU A 436 4.66 -4.94 -8.61
N GLN A 437 4.11 -4.22 -7.63
CA GLN A 437 4.83 -3.17 -6.91
C GLN A 437 6.15 -3.65 -6.30
N ASP A 438 6.17 -4.83 -5.67
CA ASP A 438 7.37 -5.38 -5.05
C ASP A 438 8.44 -5.75 -6.09
N ASN A 439 8.02 -6.30 -7.23
CA ASN A 439 8.92 -6.64 -8.33
C ASN A 439 9.47 -5.35 -9.01
N LEU A 440 8.63 -4.33 -9.21
CA LEU A 440 9.05 -3.03 -9.75
C LEU A 440 10.04 -2.31 -8.82
N ARG A 441 9.81 -2.36 -7.50
CA ARG A 441 10.76 -1.86 -6.49
C ARG A 441 12.10 -2.57 -6.63
N HIS A 442 12.09 -3.90 -6.65
CA HIS A 442 13.32 -4.69 -6.75
C HIS A 442 14.09 -4.42 -8.06
N ALA A 443 13.38 -4.21 -9.17
CA ALA A 443 13.98 -3.82 -10.44
C ALA A 443 14.65 -2.43 -10.37
N VAL A 444 14.00 -1.44 -9.76
CA VAL A 444 14.59 -0.09 -9.57
C VAL A 444 15.82 -0.16 -8.67
N GLU A 445 15.78 -0.91 -7.57
CA GLU A 445 16.92 -1.07 -6.66
C GLU A 445 18.11 -1.72 -7.37
N TRP A 446 17.87 -2.82 -8.09
CA TRP A 446 18.92 -3.47 -8.88
C TRP A 446 19.52 -2.54 -9.94
N ALA A 447 18.68 -1.76 -10.63
CA ALA A 447 19.14 -0.79 -11.63
C ALA A 447 19.95 0.34 -10.99
N LEU A 448 19.54 0.89 -9.85
CA LEU A 448 20.30 1.94 -9.14
C LEU A 448 21.71 1.48 -8.71
N GLU A 449 21.92 0.18 -8.54
CA GLU A 449 23.22 -0.39 -8.18
C GLU A 449 24.08 -0.75 -9.39
N ASN A 450 23.48 -1.11 -10.52
CA ASN A 450 24.18 -1.76 -11.64
C ASN A 450 24.02 -1.06 -13.01
N ASP A 451 22.93 -0.32 -13.23
CA ASP A 451 22.62 0.36 -14.50
C ASP A 451 21.77 1.63 -14.26
N LEU A 452 22.45 2.78 -14.15
CA LEU A 452 21.81 4.07 -13.93
C LEU A 452 20.90 4.51 -15.09
N GLU A 453 21.20 4.11 -16.33
CA GLU A 453 20.31 4.43 -17.46
C GLU A 453 18.98 3.70 -17.32
N ALA A 454 19.01 2.39 -17.02
CA ALA A 454 17.81 1.61 -16.76
C ALA A 454 17.04 2.14 -15.53
N ALA A 455 17.74 2.57 -14.48
CA ALA A 455 17.11 3.17 -13.30
C ALA A 455 16.33 4.44 -13.69
N LEU A 456 16.91 5.31 -14.50
CA LEU A 456 16.25 6.54 -14.97
C LEU A 456 15.06 6.25 -15.88
N VAL A 457 15.13 5.21 -16.73
CA VAL A 457 13.98 4.74 -17.53
C VAL A 457 12.83 4.31 -16.60
N LEU A 458 13.12 3.48 -15.60
CA LEU A 458 12.11 2.97 -14.68
C LEU A 458 11.46 4.09 -13.86
N VAL A 459 12.25 4.93 -13.18
CA VAL A 459 11.70 6.02 -12.35
C VAL A 459 10.96 7.07 -13.18
N GLY A 460 11.42 7.34 -14.41
CA GLY A 460 10.74 8.23 -15.35
C GLY A 460 9.33 7.75 -15.71
N ASN A 461 9.17 6.43 -15.92
CA ASN A 461 7.87 5.85 -16.26
C ASN A 461 6.98 5.58 -15.03
N LEU A 462 7.54 5.11 -13.92
CA LEU A 462 6.81 4.87 -12.66
C LEU A 462 6.28 6.17 -12.04
N GLY A 463 6.91 7.30 -12.36
CA GLY A 463 6.49 8.65 -12.02
C GLY A 463 5.01 8.96 -12.21
N PHE A 464 4.42 8.45 -13.29
CA PHE A 464 3.02 8.66 -13.59
C PHE A 464 2.08 7.91 -12.63
N TYR A 465 2.56 6.82 -12.03
CA TYR A 465 1.78 5.90 -11.22
C TYR A 465 1.92 6.17 -9.71
N TRP A 466 3.12 6.55 -9.23
CA TRP A 466 3.38 6.77 -7.81
C TRP A 466 2.46 7.74 -7.06
N PRO A 467 1.93 8.82 -7.68
CA PRO A 467 0.94 9.68 -7.02
C PRO A 467 -0.39 8.98 -6.66
N GLN A 468 -0.63 7.79 -7.18
CA GLN A 468 -1.94 7.15 -7.21
C GLN A 468 -2.01 5.95 -6.29
N VAL A 469 -0.87 5.26 -6.16
CA VAL A 469 -0.62 4.25 -5.14
C VAL A 469 -0.13 4.89 -3.84
N ALA A 470 -0.23 4.17 -2.72
CA ALA A 470 0.19 4.62 -1.38
C ALA A 470 1.73 4.71 -1.21
N SER A 471 2.47 5.02 -2.28
CA SER A 471 3.94 4.91 -2.37
C SER A 471 4.59 6.18 -2.92
N SER A 472 3.95 7.32 -2.72
CA SER A 472 4.44 8.60 -3.24
C SER A 472 5.76 9.05 -2.59
N LEU A 473 6.05 8.69 -1.33
CA LEU A 473 7.36 9.02 -0.74
C LEU A 473 8.47 8.08 -1.24
N GLU A 474 8.17 6.80 -1.40
CA GLU A 474 9.09 5.83 -2.00
C GLU A 474 9.56 6.27 -3.38
N GLY A 475 8.61 6.67 -4.24
CA GLY A 475 8.93 7.22 -5.55
C GLY A 475 9.83 8.45 -5.47
N ARG A 476 9.52 9.42 -4.59
CA ARG A 476 10.40 10.59 -4.36
C ARG A 476 11.80 10.18 -3.91
N ARG A 477 11.94 9.23 -2.98
CA ARG A 477 13.24 8.73 -2.52
C ARG A 477 14.03 8.08 -3.67
N MET A 478 13.38 7.27 -4.49
CA MET A 478 14.02 6.59 -5.63
C MET A 478 14.49 7.58 -6.69
N ILE A 479 13.66 8.56 -7.06
CA ILE A 479 14.04 9.61 -8.04
C ILE A 479 15.17 10.46 -7.49
N ALA A 480 15.09 10.89 -6.23
CA ALA A 480 16.15 11.68 -5.59
C ALA A 480 17.49 10.92 -5.57
N ARG A 481 17.46 9.59 -5.30
CA ARG A 481 18.66 8.74 -5.38
C ARG A 481 19.21 8.65 -6.80
N ALA A 482 18.35 8.45 -7.81
CA ALA A 482 18.77 8.41 -9.21
C ALA A 482 19.42 9.73 -9.64
N LEU A 483 18.78 10.86 -9.35
CA LEU A 483 19.30 12.19 -9.65
C LEU A 483 20.62 12.46 -8.92
N ALA A 484 20.72 12.14 -7.63
CA ALA A 484 21.95 12.32 -6.86
C ALA A 484 23.11 11.48 -7.41
N GLN A 485 22.85 10.27 -7.93
CA GLN A 485 23.88 9.47 -8.60
C GLN A 485 24.37 10.12 -9.91
N THR A 486 23.49 10.75 -10.69
CA THR A 486 23.91 11.50 -11.89
C THR A 486 24.78 12.71 -11.55
N GLU A 487 24.53 13.34 -10.41
CA GLU A 487 25.36 14.46 -9.91
C GLU A 487 26.71 13.98 -9.35
N ALA A 488 26.73 12.83 -8.67
CA ALA A 488 27.94 12.23 -8.11
C ALA A 488 28.86 11.61 -9.19
N HIS A 489 28.30 11.20 -10.32
CA HIS A 489 29.01 10.65 -11.48
C HIS A 489 28.85 11.55 -12.70
N PRO A 490 29.47 12.76 -12.71
CA PRO A 490 29.26 13.75 -13.76
C PRO A 490 29.73 13.29 -15.16
N ASP A 491 30.61 12.29 -15.22
CA ASP A 491 31.14 11.72 -16.46
C ASP A 491 30.03 11.11 -17.32
N GLY A 492 29.66 11.86 -18.37
CA GLY A 492 28.61 11.49 -19.30
C GLY A 492 27.18 11.80 -18.83
N TRP A 493 27.02 12.51 -17.72
CA TRP A 493 25.73 13.02 -17.20
C TRP A 493 25.69 14.55 -17.04
N SER A 494 26.84 15.22 -17.12
CA SER A 494 26.95 16.68 -17.02
C SER A 494 27.91 17.27 -18.07
N GLY A 495 27.77 18.57 -18.35
CA GLY A 495 28.59 19.31 -19.32
C GLY A 495 27.98 19.38 -20.73
N ASP A 496 28.73 19.98 -21.67
CA ASP A 496 28.23 20.32 -23.02
C ASP A 496 28.13 19.12 -23.98
N ASN A 497 28.70 17.96 -23.63
CA ASN A 497 28.82 16.77 -24.50
C ASN A 497 28.01 15.55 -24.02
N VAL A 498 26.97 15.74 -23.21
CA VAL A 498 26.11 14.64 -22.77
C VAL A 498 25.36 14.06 -23.98
N GLU A 499 25.36 12.73 -24.12
CA GLU A 499 24.68 12.03 -25.22
C GLU A 499 23.17 12.36 -25.22
N PRO A 500 22.54 12.58 -26.40
CA PRO A 500 21.11 12.91 -26.50
C PRO A 500 20.19 11.96 -25.71
N ARG A 501 20.51 10.66 -25.71
CA ARG A 501 19.76 9.66 -24.94
C ARG A 501 19.78 9.94 -23.44
N ARG A 502 20.96 10.23 -22.87
CA ARG A 502 21.11 10.54 -21.44
C ARG A 502 20.47 11.86 -21.06
N GLN A 503 20.54 12.86 -21.94
CA GLN A 503 19.80 14.11 -21.75
C GLN A 503 18.29 13.87 -21.66
N LEU A 504 17.74 13.01 -22.51
CA LEU A 504 16.32 12.64 -22.49
C LEU A 504 15.94 11.89 -21.20
N LEU A 505 16.76 10.93 -20.75
CA LEU A 505 16.54 10.19 -19.50
C LEU A 505 16.57 11.11 -18.28
N LEU A 506 17.57 11.99 -18.20
CA LEU A 506 17.70 12.97 -17.12
C LEU A 506 16.53 13.96 -17.13
N ALA A 507 16.08 14.39 -18.31
CA ALA A 507 14.89 15.23 -18.44
C ALA A 507 13.62 14.53 -17.93
N GLY A 508 13.47 13.23 -18.23
CA GLY A 508 12.37 12.41 -17.72
C GLY A 508 12.37 12.32 -16.19
N ALA A 509 13.54 12.13 -15.57
CA ALA A 509 13.67 12.09 -14.12
C ALA A 509 13.33 13.44 -13.46
N TRP A 510 13.81 14.57 -14.00
CA TRP A 510 13.45 15.91 -13.51
C TRP A 510 11.97 16.22 -13.72
N PHE A 511 11.39 15.79 -14.84
CA PHE A 511 9.95 15.92 -15.07
C PHE A 511 9.16 15.16 -14.00
N THR A 512 9.54 13.90 -13.73
CA THR A 512 8.90 13.09 -12.71
C THR A 512 9.07 13.69 -11.32
N ASP A 513 10.24 14.18 -10.96
CA ASP A 513 10.49 14.89 -9.70
C ASP A 513 9.52 16.06 -9.51
N GLY A 514 9.42 16.95 -10.51
CA GLY A 514 8.47 18.07 -10.48
C GLY A 514 7.00 17.62 -10.47
N PHE A 515 6.65 16.55 -11.19
CA PHE A 515 5.31 15.98 -11.20
C PHE A 515 4.92 15.39 -9.84
N MET A 516 5.86 14.72 -9.16
CA MET A 516 5.65 14.19 -7.81
C MET A 516 5.64 15.29 -6.75
N ALA A 517 6.39 16.38 -6.95
CA ALA A 517 6.32 17.58 -6.11
C ALA A 517 4.91 18.20 -6.12
N ASN A 518 4.14 18.06 -7.20
CA ASN A 518 2.76 18.54 -7.29
C ASN A 518 1.77 17.76 -6.39
N THR A 519 2.07 16.53 -5.99
CA THR A 519 1.11 15.61 -5.35
C THR A 519 1.31 15.42 -3.84
N GLY A 520 2.46 15.84 -3.29
CA GLY A 520 2.71 15.93 -1.85
C GLY A 520 3.11 17.37 -1.51
N GLY A 521 2.65 17.89 -0.37
CA GLY A 521 2.72 19.28 0.12
C GLY A 521 3.61 20.30 -0.64
N VAL A 522 3.03 21.48 -0.87
CA VAL A 522 3.60 22.70 -1.49
C VAL A 522 5.12 22.74 -1.56
N ASN A 523 5.69 22.84 -2.77
CA ASN A 523 7.11 23.19 -2.90
C ASN A 523 7.41 24.04 -4.17
N PRO A 524 8.23 25.11 -4.07
CA PRO A 524 8.89 25.78 -5.21
C PRO A 524 9.63 24.84 -6.19
N ASP A 525 9.85 23.58 -5.83
CA ASP A 525 10.54 22.57 -6.64
C ASP A 525 9.85 22.24 -7.97
N ILE A 526 8.52 22.37 -8.09
CA ILE A 526 7.82 22.02 -9.35
C ILE A 526 8.40 22.83 -10.51
N ARG A 527 8.48 24.16 -10.36
CA ARG A 527 8.98 25.03 -11.41
C ARG A 527 10.45 24.75 -11.68
N THR A 528 11.27 24.62 -10.64
CA THR A 528 12.72 24.38 -10.79
C THR A 528 13.02 23.06 -11.49
N SER A 529 12.37 21.98 -11.10
CA SER A 529 12.55 20.67 -11.73
C SER A 529 12.03 20.66 -13.18
N MET A 530 10.91 21.34 -13.46
CA MET A 530 10.42 21.51 -14.82
C MET A 530 11.35 22.37 -15.68
N GLU A 531 11.94 23.44 -15.15
CA GLU A 531 12.93 24.27 -15.85
C GLU A 531 14.20 23.48 -16.20
N LYS A 532 14.66 22.59 -15.30
CA LYS A 532 15.75 21.65 -15.59
C LYS A 532 15.38 20.67 -16.72
N ALA A 533 14.17 20.11 -16.69
CA ALA A 533 13.69 19.25 -17.78
C ALA A 533 13.60 20.02 -19.11
N ILE A 534 13.07 21.25 -19.11
CA ILE A 534 12.98 22.12 -20.29
C ILE A 534 14.36 22.41 -20.89
N ALA A 535 15.36 22.71 -20.06
CA ALA A 535 16.72 23.00 -20.51
C ALA A 535 17.35 21.81 -21.25
N LEU A 536 17.05 20.58 -20.82
CA LEU A 536 17.53 19.34 -21.44
C LEU A 536 16.73 18.97 -22.71
N LEU A 537 15.41 19.19 -22.72
CA LEU A 537 14.54 18.81 -23.86
C LEU A 537 14.63 19.77 -25.05
N ARG A 538 14.82 21.07 -24.78
CA ARG A 538 14.86 22.11 -25.81
C ARG A 538 15.89 21.85 -26.92
N PRO A 539 17.17 21.53 -26.64
CA PRO A 539 18.16 21.27 -27.70
C PRO A 539 17.87 19.97 -28.48
N LEU A 540 17.13 19.02 -27.90
CA LEU A 540 16.78 17.75 -28.53
C LEU A 540 15.61 17.85 -29.52
N GLY A 541 14.80 18.92 -29.44
CA GLY A 541 13.61 19.07 -30.29
C GLY A 541 12.44 18.14 -29.91
N GLU A 542 12.42 17.64 -28.67
CA GLU A 542 11.39 16.74 -28.13
C GLU A 542 10.10 17.50 -27.78
N ILE A 543 9.36 17.95 -28.80
CA ILE A 543 8.25 18.91 -28.67
C ILE A 543 7.10 18.43 -27.77
N LYS A 544 6.82 17.12 -27.70
CA LYS A 544 5.72 16.57 -26.88
C LYS A 544 6.04 16.68 -25.39
N GLN A 545 7.23 16.26 -25.01
CA GLN A 545 7.75 16.30 -23.65
C GLN A 545 7.96 17.75 -23.22
N LEU A 546 8.45 18.60 -24.13
CA LEU A 546 8.63 20.02 -23.89
C LEU A 546 7.30 20.74 -23.62
N ALA A 547 6.25 20.43 -24.40
CA ALA A 547 4.90 20.97 -24.17
C ALA A 547 4.38 20.60 -22.77
N MET A 548 4.55 19.35 -22.35
CA MET A 548 4.18 18.92 -21.01
C MET A 548 4.99 19.62 -19.92
N ALA A 549 6.31 19.71 -20.07
CA ALA A 549 7.18 20.34 -19.08
C ALA A 549 6.83 21.84 -18.90
N TYR A 550 6.56 22.56 -19.99
CA TYR A 550 6.04 23.94 -19.88
C TYR A 550 4.66 24.01 -19.22
N GLY A 551 3.75 23.09 -19.52
CA GLY A 551 2.43 23.05 -18.89
C GLY A 551 2.51 22.95 -17.37
N PHE A 552 3.34 22.02 -16.88
CA PHE A 552 3.57 21.86 -15.44
C PHE A 552 4.41 22.99 -14.82
N ALA A 553 5.37 23.57 -15.54
CA ALA A 553 6.04 24.80 -15.10
C ALA A 553 5.04 25.97 -14.95
N GLY A 554 4.05 26.06 -15.84
CA GLY A 554 2.95 27.01 -15.78
C GLY A 554 2.08 26.82 -14.53
N LEU A 555 1.75 25.58 -14.18
CA LEU A 555 1.08 25.26 -12.91
C LEU A 555 1.94 25.60 -11.70
N GLY A 556 3.24 25.30 -11.74
CA GLY A 556 4.18 25.68 -10.68
C GLY A 556 4.20 27.19 -10.43
N ALA A 557 4.26 28.00 -11.50
CA ALA A 557 4.20 29.45 -11.41
C ALA A 557 2.83 29.96 -10.90
N LEU A 558 1.74 29.30 -11.31
CA LEU A 558 0.40 29.59 -10.81
C LEU A 558 0.31 29.41 -9.28
N PHE A 559 0.85 28.32 -8.75
CA PHE A 559 0.84 28.02 -7.31
C PHE A 559 1.71 28.96 -6.48
N THR A 560 2.74 29.57 -7.08
CA THR A 560 3.54 30.62 -6.43
C THR A 560 2.99 32.03 -6.65
N GLY A 561 1.86 32.19 -7.34
CA GLY A 561 1.23 33.49 -7.62
C GLY A 561 1.87 34.28 -8.78
N ASP A 562 2.80 33.69 -9.52
CA ASP A 562 3.46 34.30 -10.68
C ASP A 562 2.64 34.06 -11.96
N TYR A 563 1.49 34.74 -12.03
CA TYR A 563 0.54 34.58 -13.13
C TYR A 563 1.09 34.98 -14.50
N GLN A 564 1.98 35.98 -14.56
CA GLN A 564 2.60 36.44 -15.81
C GLN A 564 3.47 35.33 -16.42
N THR A 565 4.34 34.72 -15.61
CA THR A 565 5.14 33.58 -16.06
C THR A 565 4.28 32.35 -16.33
N GLY A 566 3.25 32.09 -15.51
CA GLY A 566 2.27 31.02 -15.76
C GLY A 566 1.60 31.14 -17.13
N LEU A 567 1.15 32.34 -17.51
CA LEU A 567 0.56 32.61 -18.82
C LEU A 567 1.57 32.45 -19.96
N ALA A 568 2.83 32.87 -19.76
CA ALA A 568 3.88 32.71 -20.76
C ALA A 568 4.18 31.23 -21.03
N TYR A 569 4.36 30.42 -19.98
CA TYR A 569 4.57 28.98 -20.12
C TYR A 569 3.35 28.27 -20.71
N GLY A 570 2.13 28.64 -20.31
CA GLY A 570 0.91 28.06 -20.86
C GLY A 570 0.73 28.31 -22.36
N ARG A 571 1.09 29.50 -22.86
CA ARG A 571 1.09 29.81 -24.31
C ARG A 571 2.08 28.93 -25.07
N GLU A 572 3.30 28.82 -24.55
CA GLU A 572 4.35 27.99 -25.16
C GLU A 572 3.96 26.51 -25.18
N ALA A 573 3.44 26.01 -24.05
CA ALA A 573 2.95 24.64 -23.91
C ALA A 573 1.86 24.31 -24.94
N LEU A 574 0.85 25.17 -25.08
CA LEU A 574 -0.24 24.97 -26.03
C LEU A 574 0.23 25.06 -27.49
N ALA A 575 1.14 25.99 -27.81
CA ALA A 575 1.71 26.12 -29.14
C ALA A 575 2.49 24.85 -29.55
N LEU A 576 3.34 24.34 -28.67
CA LEU A 576 4.10 23.11 -28.89
C LEU A 576 3.20 21.88 -28.97
N ALA A 577 2.18 21.78 -28.10
CA ALA A 577 1.22 20.69 -28.14
C ALA A 577 0.48 20.64 -29.49
N ARG A 578 0.02 21.79 -29.99
CA ARG A 578 -0.64 21.89 -31.31
C ARG A 578 0.28 21.51 -32.47
N GLN A 579 1.55 21.88 -32.40
CA GLN A 579 2.56 21.47 -33.40
C GLN A 579 2.83 19.96 -33.38
N SER A 580 2.74 19.32 -32.21
CA SER A 580 3.07 17.91 -32.05
C SER A 580 2.05 16.92 -32.62
N GLY A 581 0.82 17.37 -32.90
CA GLY A 581 -0.30 16.51 -33.29
C GLY A 581 -0.80 15.56 -32.18
N ASP A 582 -0.26 15.63 -30.96
CA ASP A 582 -0.71 14.86 -29.81
C ASP A 582 -2.05 15.42 -29.30
N ARG A 583 -3.16 14.81 -29.74
CA ARG A 583 -4.52 15.25 -29.36
C ARG A 583 -4.73 15.26 -27.85
N TRP A 584 -4.24 14.24 -27.14
CA TRP A 584 -4.34 14.18 -25.69
C TRP A 584 -3.51 15.29 -25.04
N GLY A 585 -2.29 15.50 -25.53
CA GLY A 585 -1.41 16.60 -25.10
C GLY A 585 -2.07 17.97 -25.29
N VAL A 586 -2.69 18.22 -26.46
CA VAL A 586 -3.44 19.45 -26.74
C VAL A 586 -4.58 19.64 -25.76
N ALA A 587 -5.41 18.62 -25.54
CA ALA A 587 -6.53 18.68 -24.61
C ALA A 587 -6.07 18.99 -23.17
N MET A 588 -5.01 18.32 -22.69
CA MET A 588 -4.44 18.59 -21.38
C MET A 588 -3.90 20.01 -21.26
N GLN A 589 -3.21 20.54 -22.29
CA GLN A 589 -2.71 21.90 -22.25
C GLN A 589 -3.83 22.94 -22.33
N LEU A 590 -4.91 22.68 -23.07
CA LEU A 590 -6.10 23.52 -23.08
C LEU A 590 -6.76 23.59 -21.69
N ILE A 591 -6.95 22.44 -21.05
CA ILE A 591 -7.51 22.36 -19.68
C ILE A 591 -6.60 23.08 -18.68
N THR A 592 -5.29 22.80 -18.72
CA THR A 592 -4.32 23.40 -17.80
C THR A 592 -4.21 24.91 -18.00
N PHE A 593 -4.16 25.37 -19.25
CA PHE A 593 -4.06 26.79 -19.57
C PHE A 593 -5.35 27.55 -19.24
N SER A 594 -6.52 26.92 -19.37
CA SER A 594 -7.78 27.50 -18.92
C SER A 594 -7.78 27.81 -17.41
N MET A 595 -7.16 26.95 -16.59
CA MET A 595 -7.01 27.17 -15.15
C MET A 595 -6.16 28.41 -14.88
N ILE A 596 -4.99 28.51 -15.53
CA ILE A 596 -4.08 29.65 -15.40
C ILE A 596 -4.80 30.94 -15.82
N GLY A 597 -5.51 30.90 -16.96
CA GLY A 597 -6.29 32.03 -17.46
C GLY A 597 -7.40 32.48 -16.51
N ALA A 598 -8.18 31.54 -15.97
CA ALA A 598 -9.27 31.84 -15.04
C ALA A 598 -8.78 32.50 -13.74
N MET A 599 -7.61 32.10 -13.25
CA MET A 599 -7.02 32.65 -12.01
C MET A 599 -6.25 33.96 -12.23
N SER A 600 -5.82 34.26 -13.47
CA SER A 600 -5.07 35.48 -13.81
C SER A 600 -5.96 36.71 -14.04
N GLY A 601 -7.29 36.56 -14.05
CA GLY A 601 -8.25 37.64 -14.24
C GLY A 601 -8.77 37.79 -15.69
N PRO A 602 -9.70 38.74 -15.93
CA PRO A 602 -10.49 38.83 -17.17
C PRO A 602 -9.70 39.21 -18.43
N GLU A 603 -8.44 39.67 -18.31
CA GLU A 603 -7.64 40.17 -19.43
C GLU A 603 -6.68 39.11 -20.04
N GLY A 604 -6.67 37.87 -19.53
CA GLY A 604 -5.60 36.91 -19.83
C GLY A 604 -5.81 35.99 -21.03
N VAL A 605 -6.97 35.31 -21.11
CA VAL A 605 -7.28 34.20 -22.05
C VAL A 605 -8.80 33.91 -22.06
N ASP A 606 -9.36 33.44 -23.19
CA ASP A 606 -10.72 32.84 -23.20
C ASP A 606 -10.69 31.43 -22.58
N ALA A 607 -10.61 31.41 -21.24
CA ALA A 607 -10.50 30.18 -20.46
C ALA A 607 -11.68 29.22 -20.68
N LEU A 608 -12.89 29.74 -20.91
CA LEU A 608 -14.06 28.88 -21.09
C LEU A 608 -14.00 28.19 -22.45
N ALA A 609 -13.71 28.91 -23.53
CA ALA A 609 -13.60 28.31 -24.86
C ALA A 609 -12.49 27.26 -24.92
N GLN A 610 -11.34 27.51 -24.28
CA GLN A 610 -10.26 26.54 -24.21
C GLN A 610 -10.64 25.29 -23.41
N TRP A 611 -11.32 25.48 -22.27
CA TRP A 611 -11.83 24.37 -21.48
C TRP A 611 -12.84 23.53 -22.27
N GLU A 612 -13.78 24.17 -22.99
CA GLU A 612 -14.77 23.48 -23.83
C GLU A 612 -14.10 22.67 -24.94
N GLU A 613 -13.13 23.24 -25.66
CA GLU A 613 -12.34 22.54 -26.68
C GLU A 613 -11.59 21.35 -26.07
N GLY A 614 -10.92 21.53 -24.93
CA GLY A 614 -10.21 20.46 -24.24
C GLY A 614 -11.12 19.33 -23.76
N MET A 615 -12.26 19.65 -23.17
CA MET A 615 -13.25 18.67 -22.71
C MET A 615 -13.89 17.89 -23.86
N ALA A 616 -14.14 18.54 -25.00
CA ALA A 616 -14.64 17.86 -26.18
C ALA A 616 -13.65 16.77 -26.64
N ILE A 617 -12.36 17.11 -26.70
CA ILE A 617 -11.31 16.14 -27.06
C ILE A 617 -11.22 15.01 -26.01
N MET A 618 -11.27 15.31 -24.71
CA MET A 618 -11.21 14.26 -23.67
C MET A 618 -12.36 13.25 -23.77
N ARG A 619 -13.58 13.74 -24.03
CA ARG A 619 -14.75 12.88 -24.24
C ARG A 619 -14.62 12.00 -25.48
N GLU A 620 -14.09 12.56 -26.57
CA GLU A 620 -13.81 11.78 -27.80
C GLU A 620 -12.74 10.72 -27.59
N LEU A 621 -11.76 10.98 -26.72
CA LEU A 621 -10.72 10.02 -26.34
C LEU A 621 -11.20 9.00 -25.28
N HIS A 622 -12.40 9.20 -24.73
CA HIS A 622 -12.93 8.42 -23.60
C HIS A 622 -11.97 8.40 -22.39
N ASP A 623 -11.30 9.51 -22.13
CA ASP A 623 -10.35 9.65 -21.01
C ASP A 623 -11.05 10.22 -19.76
N SER A 624 -11.55 9.32 -18.91
CA SER A 624 -12.27 9.70 -17.68
C SER A 624 -11.40 10.51 -16.71
N TRP A 625 -10.08 10.31 -16.71
CA TRP A 625 -9.20 11.08 -15.85
C TRP A 625 -9.01 12.51 -16.36
N GLY A 626 -8.81 12.68 -17.68
CA GLY A 626 -8.78 13.99 -18.32
C GLY A 626 -10.09 14.76 -18.11
N GLU A 627 -11.24 14.09 -18.20
CA GLU A 627 -12.54 14.68 -17.88
C GLU A 627 -12.67 15.08 -16.41
N ALA A 628 -12.20 14.25 -15.48
CA ALA A 628 -12.21 14.56 -14.05
C ALA A 628 -11.37 15.80 -13.72
N MET A 629 -10.19 15.92 -14.35
CA MET A 629 -9.32 17.09 -14.27
C MET A 629 -10.00 18.34 -14.84
N GLY A 630 -10.62 18.25 -16.02
CA GLY A 630 -11.32 19.38 -16.62
C GLY A 630 -12.51 19.84 -15.77
N HIS A 631 -13.28 18.92 -15.20
CA HIS A 631 -14.34 19.24 -14.25
C HIS A 631 -13.83 19.92 -12.97
N MET A 632 -12.68 19.49 -12.44
CA MET A 632 -12.04 20.15 -11.31
C MET A 632 -11.69 21.61 -11.63
N VAL A 633 -11.06 21.84 -12.78
CA VAL A 633 -10.65 23.17 -13.25
C VAL A 633 -11.87 24.09 -13.44
N ALA A 634 -12.91 23.63 -14.14
CA ALA A 634 -14.12 24.41 -14.33
C ALA A 634 -14.83 24.71 -13.01
N GLY A 635 -14.93 23.72 -12.12
CA GLY A 635 -15.50 23.89 -10.79
C GLY A 635 -14.88 25.05 -10.02
N ASN A 636 -13.54 25.10 -9.97
CA ASN A 636 -12.80 26.19 -9.32
C ASN A 636 -12.94 27.52 -10.07
N ALA A 637 -12.95 27.52 -11.40
CA ALA A 637 -13.13 28.73 -12.20
C ALA A 637 -14.52 29.38 -11.98
N TYR A 638 -15.60 28.59 -11.95
CA TYR A 638 -16.94 29.08 -11.67
C TYR A 638 -17.10 29.53 -10.21
N LEU A 639 -16.39 28.89 -9.28
CA LEU A 639 -16.33 29.32 -7.88
C LEU A 639 -15.77 30.75 -7.76
N LEU A 640 -14.68 31.06 -8.47
CA LEU A 640 -14.10 32.42 -8.53
C LEU A 640 -15.06 33.44 -9.15
N ARG A 641 -15.86 33.02 -10.15
CA ARG A 641 -16.90 33.86 -10.77
C ARG A 641 -18.18 33.98 -9.94
N ARG A 642 -18.25 33.32 -8.78
CA ARG A 642 -19.42 33.25 -7.87
C ARG A 642 -20.66 32.58 -8.46
N ASP A 643 -20.51 31.79 -9.54
CA ASP A 643 -21.58 30.90 -10.03
C ASP A 643 -21.52 29.58 -9.25
N LEU A 644 -22.09 29.60 -8.04
CA LEU A 644 -22.03 28.48 -7.11
C LEU A 644 -22.81 27.25 -7.60
N SER A 645 -23.84 27.44 -8.44
CA SER A 645 -24.62 26.35 -9.03
C SER A 645 -23.79 25.53 -10.01
N THR A 646 -23.17 26.20 -10.99
CA THR A 646 -22.36 25.54 -12.02
C THR A 646 -21.08 24.96 -11.42
N ALA A 647 -20.47 25.69 -10.47
CA ALA A 647 -19.31 25.21 -9.73
C ALA A 647 -19.59 23.88 -9.01
N ARG A 648 -20.74 23.76 -8.32
CA ARG A 648 -21.14 22.53 -7.63
C ARG A 648 -21.22 21.33 -8.58
N GLN A 649 -21.91 21.49 -9.70
CA GLN A 649 -22.11 20.39 -10.66
C GLN A 649 -20.77 19.83 -11.15
N HIS A 650 -19.83 20.71 -11.49
CA HIS A 650 -18.51 20.30 -11.94
C HIS A 650 -17.65 19.68 -10.83
N LEU A 651 -17.66 20.23 -9.61
CA LEU A 651 -16.90 19.66 -8.49
C LEU A 651 -17.44 18.30 -8.01
N GLU A 652 -18.76 18.09 -8.05
CA GLU A 652 -19.39 16.79 -7.77
C GLU A 652 -19.00 15.75 -8.82
N GLN A 653 -19.05 16.12 -10.11
CA GLN A 653 -18.65 15.23 -11.20
C GLN A 653 -17.16 14.87 -11.13
N SER A 654 -16.29 15.85 -10.87
CA SER A 654 -14.86 15.64 -10.69
C SER A 654 -14.57 14.68 -9.52
N SER A 655 -15.19 14.94 -8.36
CA SER A 655 -15.01 14.10 -7.16
C SER A 655 -15.47 12.67 -7.40
N ARG A 656 -16.59 12.47 -8.10
CA ARG A 656 -17.10 11.15 -8.45
C ARG A 656 -16.14 10.38 -9.35
N LEU A 657 -15.72 10.98 -10.47
CA LEU A 657 -14.82 10.33 -11.43
C LEU A 657 -13.47 9.98 -10.81
N PHE A 658 -12.92 10.84 -9.95
CA PHE A 658 -11.70 10.54 -9.21
C PHE A 658 -11.91 9.43 -8.17
N SER A 659 -13.02 9.42 -7.43
CA SER A 659 -13.29 8.34 -6.46
C SER A 659 -13.56 6.99 -7.13
N GLU A 660 -14.26 6.94 -8.27
CA GLU A 660 -14.46 5.71 -9.06
C GLU A 660 -13.15 5.10 -9.55
N THR A 661 -12.12 5.93 -9.69
CA THR A 661 -10.79 5.52 -10.14
C THR A 661 -9.77 5.44 -9.00
N SER A 662 -10.22 5.53 -7.74
CA SER A 662 -9.39 5.48 -6.51
C SER A 662 -8.38 6.63 -6.32
N TYR A 663 -8.63 7.80 -6.91
CA TYR A 663 -7.80 9.03 -6.79
C TYR A 663 -8.29 9.94 -5.67
N GLU A 664 -8.19 9.47 -4.43
CA GLU A 664 -8.81 10.15 -3.30
C GLU A 664 -8.20 11.54 -3.01
N PHE A 665 -6.93 11.75 -3.36
CA PHE A 665 -6.27 13.06 -3.29
C PHE A 665 -6.94 14.11 -4.21
N LEU A 666 -7.10 13.78 -5.50
CA LEU A 666 -7.71 14.70 -6.47
C LEU A 666 -9.20 14.85 -6.21
N ALA A 667 -9.87 13.79 -5.76
CA ALA A 667 -11.26 13.87 -5.28
C ALA A 667 -11.39 14.86 -4.11
N ASN A 668 -10.38 14.95 -3.22
CA ASN A 668 -10.40 15.87 -2.10
C ASN A 668 -10.30 17.36 -2.50
N ILE A 669 -9.68 17.68 -3.64
CA ILE A 669 -9.71 19.05 -4.21
C ILE A 669 -11.16 19.42 -4.52
N GLY A 670 -11.90 18.52 -5.18
CA GLY A 670 -13.32 18.70 -5.47
C GLY A 670 -14.16 18.86 -4.20
N ARG A 671 -13.95 18.01 -3.20
CA ARG A 671 -14.63 18.07 -1.89
C ARG A 671 -14.34 19.37 -1.13
N SER A 672 -13.12 19.90 -1.22
CA SER A 672 -12.75 21.20 -0.66
C SER A 672 -13.58 22.33 -1.27
N GLY A 673 -13.72 22.34 -2.60
CA GLY A 673 -14.58 23.30 -3.29
C GLY A 673 -16.06 23.16 -2.92
N LEU A 674 -16.55 21.93 -2.70
CA LEU A 674 -17.92 21.70 -2.23
C LEU A 674 -18.16 22.21 -0.80
N ALA A 675 -17.18 22.06 0.09
CA ALA A 675 -17.20 22.66 1.42
C ALA A 675 -17.21 24.20 1.33
N GLU A 676 -16.44 24.76 0.39
CA GLU A 676 -16.41 26.20 0.12
C GLU A 676 -17.76 26.74 -0.38
N ILE A 677 -18.39 26.04 -1.33
CA ILE A 677 -19.73 26.39 -1.83
C ILE A 677 -20.77 26.38 -0.69
N ALA A 678 -20.71 25.38 0.20
CA ALA A 678 -21.67 25.27 1.30
C ALA A 678 -21.64 26.52 2.20
N TRP A 679 -20.46 26.99 2.62
CA TRP A 679 -20.40 28.19 3.45
C TRP A 679 -20.73 29.47 2.67
N ARG A 680 -20.33 29.58 1.39
CA ARG A 680 -20.66 30.76 0.56
C ARG A 680 -22.18 30.92 0.35
N GLN A 681 -22.93 29.83 0.47
CA GLN A 681 -24.40 29.84 0.44
C GLN A 681 -25.06 30.01 1.82
N GLY A 682 -24.27 30.11 2.90
CA GLY A 682 -24.77 30.18 4.27
C GLY A 682 -25.18 28.84 4.88
N ASP A 683 -24.94 27.71 4.21
CA ASP A 683 -25.17 26.35 4.74
C ASP A 683 -23.99 25.93 5.63
N TYR A 684 -23.83 26.65 6.74
CA TYR A 684 -22.80 26.40 7.74
C TYR A 684 -22.89 24.99 8.38
N PRO A 685 -24.07 24.41 8.65
CA PRO A 685 -24.17 23.03 9.13
C PRO A 685 -23.51 22.04 8.19
N ARG A 686 -23.76 22.14 6.88
CA ARG A 686 -23.12 21.26 5.89
C ARG A 686 -21.62 21.49 5.80
N ALA A 687 -21.18 22.75 5.80
CA ALA A 687 -19.75 23.08 5.79
C ALA A 687 -19.01 22.48 7.00
N ARG A 688 -19.61 22.50 8.19
CA ARG A 688 -19.03 21.90 9.42
C ARG A 688 -18.87 20.39 9.35
N VAL A 689 -19.68 19.69 8.55
CA VAL A 689 -19.53 18.24 8.32
C VAL A 689 -18.43 17.95 7.30
N LEU A 690 -18.32 18.77 6.25
CA LEU A 690 -17.39 18.55 5.15
C LEU A 690 -15.94 18.91 5.51
N TYR A 691 -15.70 20.04 6.18
CA TYR A 691 -14.34 20.52 6.45
C TYR A 691 -13.48 19.55 7.27
N PRO A 692 -13.97 18.86 8.32
CA PRO A 692 -13.19 17.84 9.03
C PRO A 692 -12.75 16.67 8.13
N GLN A 693 -13.63 16.22 7.22
CA GLN A 693 -13.30 15.16 6.27
C GLN A 693 -12.20 15.61 5.30
N VAL A 694 -12.33 16.84 4.79
CA VAL A 694 -11.37 17.46 3.88
C VAL A 694 -10.02 17.69 4.55
N ILE A 695 -10.00 18.21 5.77
CA ILE A 695 -8.78 18.43 6.57
C ILE A 695 -8.06 17.11 6.82
N ASN A 696 -8.78 16.05 7.18
CA ASN A 696 -8.17 14.74 7.42
C ASN A 696 -7.48 14.20 6.16
N LEU A 697 -8.12 14.36 4.99
CA LEU A 697 -7.50 13.96 3.73
C LEU A 697 -6.31 14.85 3.35
N TRP A 698 -6.35 16.16 3.64
CA TRP A 698 -5.16 17.03 3.48
C TRP A 698 -4.04 16.70 4.44
N ARG A 699 -4.37 16.31 5.67
CA ARG A 699 -3.41 15.82 6.67
C ARG A 699 -2.74 14.54 6.19
N LEU A 700 -3.51 13.59 5.66
CA LEU A 700 -2.99 12.34 5.08
C LEU A 700 -2.10 12.58 3.85
N ALA A 701 -2.30 13.67 3.12
CA ALA A 701 -1.51 14.04 1.94
C ALA A 701 -0.40 15.07 2.22
N ASP A 702 -0.20 15.44 3.49
CA ASP A 702 0.69 16.53 3.93
C ASP A 702 0.50 17.85 3.16
N GLN A 703 -0.73 18.13 2.75
CA GLN A 703 -1.08 19.35 2.02
C GLN A 703 -1.34 20.49 2.99
N ARG A 704 -0.25 21.04 3.53
CA ARG A 704 -0.31 22.08 4.57
C ARG A 704 -0.97 23.37 4.09
N GLY A 705 -0.82 23.72 2.81
CA GLY A 705 -1.58 24.82 2.20
C GLY A 705 -3.09 24.56 2.19
N GLY A 706 -3.52 23.33 1.87
CA GLY A 706 -4.93 22.92 1.93
C GLY A 706 -5.48 22.92 3.35
N ILE A 707 -4.69 22.49 4.34
CA ILE A 707 -5.06 22.55 5.77
C ILE A 707 -5.25 24.00 6.20
N ALA A 708 -4.29 24.89 5.92
CA ALA A 708 -4.38 26.31 6.25
C ALA A 708 -5.63 26.96 5.64
N ARG A 709 -5.93 26.66 4.37
CA ARG A 709 -7.15 27.13 3.71
C ARG A 709 -8.43 26.64 4.40
N CYS A 710 -8.46 25.41 4.88
CA CYS A 710 -9.61 24.90 5.64
C CYS A 710 -9.75 25.59 6.99
N LEU A 711 -8.64 25.83 7.72
CA LEU A 711 -8.65 26.57 8.98
C LEU A 711 -9.20 28.00 8.80
N GLU A 712 -8.78 28.69 7.74
CA GLU A 712 -9.30 30.02 7.36
C GLU A 712 -10.79 29.99 7.08
N CYS A 713 -11.28 29.00 6.32
CA CYS A 713 -12.70 28.86 6.03
C CYS A 713 -13.52 28.57 7.31
N ILE A 714 -13.03 27.70 8.20
CA ILE A 714 -13.71 27.41 9.49
C ILE A 714 -13.69 28.66 10.38
N GLY A 715 -12.57 29.39 10.40
CA GLY A 715 -12.44 30.67 11.12
C GLY A 715 -13.42 31.70 10.61
N PHE A 716 -13.59 31.80 9.29
CA PHE A 716 -14.60 32.65 8.66
C PHE A 716 -16.02 32.28 9.11
N ILE A 717 -16.38 31.00 9.08
CA ILE A 717 -17.70 30.52 9.52
C ILE A 717 -17.96 30.90 10.99
N ALA A 718 -16.96 30.74 11.86
CA ALA A 718 -17.07 31.12 13.27
C ALA A 718 -17.29 32.64 13.42
N GLY A 719 -16.59 33.47 12.65
CA GLY A 719 -16.77 34.92 12.63
C GLY A 719 -18.16 35.34 12.15
N MET A 720 -18.72 34.68 11.14
CA MET A 720 -20.09 34.94 10.67
C MET A 720 -21.13 34.56 11.71
N GLN A 721 -20.99 33.39 12.34
CA GLN A 721 -21.90 32.96 13.42
C GLN A 721 -21.87 33.90 14.62
N ALA A 722 -20.71 34.53 14.90
CA ALA A 722 -20.60 35.49 15.98
C ALA A 722 -21.47 36.73 15.77
N ARG A 723 -21.74 37.16 14.53
CA ARG A 723 -22.58 38.34 14.25
C ARG A 723 -24.01 38.17 14.76
N ASP A 724 -24.53 36.95 14.70
CA ASP A 724 -25.91 36.61 15.07
C ASP A 724 -26.03 35.95 16.46
N ALA A 725 -24.91 35.72 17.15
CA ALA A 725 -24.87 35.05 18.45
C ALA A 725 -25.09 36.03 19.61
N ALA A 726 -25.73 35.55 20.68
CA ALA A 726 -25.88 36.28 21.94
C ALA A 726 -24.52 36.47 22.66
N GLU A 727 -23.61 35.50 22.53
CA GLU A 727 -22.25 35.55 23.05
C GLU A 727 -21.24 35.53 21.89
N GLN A 728 -20.84 36.72 21.42
CA GLN A 728 -20.00 36.86 20.22
C GLN A 728 -18.51 36.55 20.49
N VAL A 729 -18.02 36.94 21.67
CA VAL A 729 -16.59 36.92 22.04
C VAL A 729 -15.95 35.51 21.90
N PRO A 730 -16.55 34.40 22.36
CA PRO A 730 -15.95 33.08 22.20
C PRO A 730 -15.76 32.64 20.74
N LEU A 731 -16.71 32.98 19.87
CA LEU A 731 -16.67 32.64 18.45
C LEU A 731 -15.66 33.51 17.69
N LEU A 732 -15.57 34.80 18.02
CA LEU A 732 -14.56 35.71 17.47
C LEU A 732 -13.14 35.31 17.93
N ARG A 733 -12.97 34.92 19.20
CA ARG A 733 -11.71 34.38 19.71
C ARG A 733 -11.30 33.11 18.97
N ARG A 734 -12.24 32.19 18.75
CA ARG A 734 -12.01 30.97 17.96
C ARG A 734 -11.58 31.29 16.54
N ALA A 735 -12.25 32.24 15.88
CA ALA A 735 -11.87 32.68 14.54
C ALA A 735 -10.42 33.21 14.51
N ALA A 736 -10.06 34.12 15.43
CA ALA A 736 -8.72 34.69 15.53
C ALA A 736 -7.64 33.63 15.78
N THR A 737 -7.91 32.64 16.61
CA THR A 737 -7.00 31.51 16.85
C THR A 737 -6.81 30.65 15.59
N LEU A 738 -7.88 30.36 14.83
CA LEU A 738 -7.77 29.59 13.58
C LEU A 738 -6.96 30.33 12.51
N TYR A 739 -7.18 31.64 12.37
CA TYR A 739 -6.41 32.47 11.44
C TYR A 739 -4.93 32.56 11.84
N GLY A 740 -4.63 32.74 13.13
CA GLY A 740 -3.24 32.72 13.62
C GLY A 740 -2.53 31.39 13.38
N ALA A 741 -3.24 30.26 13.52
CA ALA A 741 -2.71 28.94 13.21
C ALA A 741 -2.46 28.76 11.70
N ALA A 742 -3.41 29.18 10.85
CA ALA A 742 -3.28 29.14 9.40
C ALA A 742 -2.10 29.98 8.89
N GLU A 743 -1.91 31.20 9.43
CA GLU A 743 -0.77 32.06 9.11
C GLU A 743 0.56 31.39 9.45
N SER A 744 0.65 30.78 10.65
CA SER A 744 1.85 30.06 11.09
C SER A 744 2.19 28.92 10.13
N ILE A 745 1.18 28.10 9.76
CA ILE A 745 1.31 27.00 8.80
C ILE A 745 1.79 27.53 7.44
N ARG A 746 1.16 28.57 6.88
CA ARG A 746 1.57 29.11 5.57
C ARG A 746 3.00 29.63 5.58
N ARG A 747 3.39 30.36 6.63
CA ARG A 747 4.74 30.90 6.79
C ARG A 747 5.79 29.80 6.91
N THR A 748 5.54 28.75 7.70
CA THR A 748 6.49 27.65 7.89
C THR A 748 6.67 26.78 6.64
N ASN A 749 5.65 26.72 5.78
CA ASN A 749 5.61 25.83 4.61
C ASN A 749 5.74 26.57 3.28
N ASN A 750 6.14 27.85 3.31
CA ASN A 750 6.27 28.69 2.13
C ASN A 750 5.10 28.57 1.14
N SER A 751 3.87 28.58 1.68
CA SER A 751 2.63 28.34 0.94
C SER A 751 1.81 29.65 0.85
N PRO A 752 2.20 30.59 -0.03
CA PRO A 752 1.53 31.88 -0.12
C PRO A 752 0.05 31.70 -0.52
N MET A 753 -0.79 32.62 -0.06
CA MET A 753 -2.17 32.72 -0.57
C MET A 753 -2.16 33.21 -2.00
N HIS A 754 -3.15 32.79 -2.78
CA HIS A 754 -3.39 33.43 -4.05
C HIS A 754 -3.90 34.87 -3.83
N PRO A 755 -3.57 35.85 -4.70
CA PRO A 755 -4.04 37.23 -4.56
C PRO A 755 -5.56 37.42 -4.39
N TRP A 756 -6.39 36.57 -5.00
CA TRP A 756 -7.84 36.60 -4.78
C TRP A 756 -8.25 36.07 -3.40
N GLU A 757 -7.55 35.07 -2.86
CA GLU A 757 -7.71 34.59 -1.48
C GLU A 757 -7.27 35.66 -0.49
N GLN A 758 -6.16 36.34 -0.79
CA GLN A 758 -5.59 37.40 0.05
C GLN A 758 -6.59 38.55 0.22
N ALA A 759 -7.25 38.99 -0.86
CA ALA A 759 -8.25 40.05 -0.78
C ALA A 759 -9.46 39.66 0.11
N GLU A 760 -9.94 38.42 0.01
CA GLU A 760 -11.01 37.92 0.89
C GLU A 760 -10.52 37.79 2.35
N TYR A 761 -9.32 37.23 2.53
CA TYR A 761 -8.68 37.08 3.83
C TYR A 761 -8.52 38.43 4.55
N ASP A 762 -7.99 39.44 3.86
CA ASP A 762 -7.76 40.78 4.41
C ASP A 762 -9.08 41.45 4.82
N GLY A 763 -10.14 41.30 4.02
CA GLY A 763 -11.46 41.84 4.33
C GLY A 763 -12.08 41.21 5.59
N TYR A 764 -11.94 39.90 5.75
CA TYR A 764 -12.41 39.21 6.96
C TYR A 764 -11.55 39.49 8.18
N LEU A 765 -10.24 39.60 8.01
CA LEU A 765 -9.32 39.95 9.08
C LEU A 765 -9.58 41.36 9.61
N ALA A 766 -9.87 42.32 8.71
CA ALA A 766 -10.28 43.67 9.10
C ALA A 766 -11.56 43.65 9.93
N THR A 767 -12.59 42.92 9.46
CA THR A 767 -13.85 42.72 10.20
C THR A 767 -13.61 42.13 11.59
N LEU A 768 -12.75 41.11 11.69
CA LEU A 768 -12.47 40.43 12.94
C LEU A 768 -11.76 41.34 13.94
N ARG A 769 -10.85 42.21 13.47
CA ARG A 769 -10.17 43.22 14.29
C ARG A 769 -11.12 44.32 14.78
N ASP A 770 -12.15 44.66 14.02
CA ASP A 770 -13.14 45.67 14.42
C ASP A 770 -14.12 45.12 15.47
N MET A 771 -14.39 43.81 15.45
CA MET A 771 -15.37 43.17 16.33
C MET A 771 -14.79 42.64 17.65
N LEU A 772 -13.47 42.49 17.76
CA LEU A 772 -12.78 41.93 18.93
C LEU A 772 -11.84 42.98 19.54
N ASP A 773 -11.78 43.05 20.86
CA ASP A 773 -10.81 43.93 21.54
C ASP A 773 -9.37 43.64 21.11
N GLN A 774 -8.52 44.68 21.03
CA GLN A 774 -7.18 44.56 20.47
C GLN A 774 -6.29 43.58 21.26
N ASP A 775 -6.39 43.59 22.59
CA ASP A 775 -5.61 42.68 23.44
C ASP A 775 -6.13 41.25 23.34
N GLU A 776 -7.46 41.07 23.28
CA GLU A 776 -8.08 39.77 23.07
C GLU A 776 -7.72 39.17 21.70
N PHE A 777 -7.75 39.98 20.64
CA PHE A 777 -7.35 39.58 19.29
C PHE A 777 -5.89 39.15 19.27
N ALA A 778 -4.99 39.99 19.80
CA ALA A 778 -3.56 39.70 19.84
C ALA A 778 -3.24 38.42 20.65
N SER A 779 -3.94 38.21 21.76
CA SER A 779 -3.82 36.99 22.57
C SER A 779 -4.29 35.76 21.78
N ALA A 780 -5.48 35.81 21.21
CA ALA A 780 -6.08 34.69 20.47
C ALA A 780 -5.26 34.29 19.23
N TRP A 781 -4.76 35.30 18.51
CA TRP A 781 -3.88 35.12 17.35
C TRP A 781 -2.57 34.43 17.74
N ARG A 782 -1.93 34.91 18.82
CA ARG A 782 -0.68 34.33 19.34
C ARG A 782 -0.88 32.89 19.80
N THR A 783 -2.01 32.59 20.45
CA THR A 783 -2.39 31.21 20.80
C THR A 783 -2.45 30.33 19.55
N GLY A 784 -3.05 30.80 18.46
CA GLY A 784 -3.07 30.09 17.18
C GLY A 784 -1.68 29.87 16.59
N GLN A 785 -0.84 30.91 16.58
CA GLN A 785 0.52 30.81 16.05
C GLN A 785 1.43 29.82 16.80
N GLN A 786 1.12 29.56 18.06
CA GLN A 786 1.86 28.63 18.92
C GLN A 786 1.39 27.18 18.78
N MET A 787 0.26 26.93 18.08
CA MET A 787 -0.22 25.57 17.85
C MET A 787 0.69 24.84 16.86
N ASP A 788 1.00 23.58 17.16
CA ASP A 788 1.46 22.66 16.14
C ASP A 788 0.32 22.27 15.18
N LEU A 789 0.65 21.52 14.12
CA LEU A 789 -0.32 21.15 13.08
C LEU A 789 -1.50 20.34 13.66
N ASP A 790 -1.23 19.41 14.56
CA ASP A 790 -2.24 18.49 15.10
C ASP A 790 -3.14 19.19 16.12
N GLN A 791 -2.57 20.11 16.90
CA GLN A 791 -3.30 21.02 17.78
C GLN A 791 -4.22 21.95 16.98
N ALA A 792 -3.73 22.53 15.88
CA ALA A 792 -4.53 23.40 15.01
C ALA A 792 -5.70 22.65 14.36
N ILE A 793 -5.45 21.44 13.84
CA ILE A 793 -6.48 20.57 13.26
C ILE A 793 -7.52 20.18 14.33
N SER A 794 -7.07 19.72 15.49
CA SER A 794 -7.95 19.33 16.60
C SER A 794 -8.79 20.51 17.11
N PHE A 795 -8.22 21.71 17.14
CA PHE A 795 -8.94 22.92 17.52
C PHE A 795 -10.03 23.27 16.49
N ALA A 796 -9.76 23.05 15.20
CA ALA A 796 -10.70 23.34 14.13
C ALA A 796 -11.87 22.37 14.05
N THR A 797 -11.66 21.09 14.41
CA THR A 797 -12.66 20.01 14.27
C THR A 797 -13.54 19.79 15.50
N ARG A 798 -13.24 20.45 16.64
CA ARG A 798 -14.13 20.53 17.82
C ARG A 798 -15.38 21.36 17.52
#